data_AF-A0A930KCV7-F1
#
_entry.id   AF-A0A930KCV7-F1
#
_cell.length_a   1.000
_cell.length_b   1.000
_cell.length_c   1.000
_cell.angle_alpha   90.00
_cell.angle_beta   90.00
_cell.angle_gamma   90.00
#
_symmetry.space_group_name_H-M   'P 1'
#
loop_
_entity.id
_entity.type
_entity.pdbx_description
1 polymer ?
#
loop_
_entity_poly.entity_id
_entity_poly.type
_entity_poly.pdbx_seq_one_letter_code
_entity_poly.pdbx_strand_id
1 'polypeptide(L)'
;LNLGNHYLINQLFKRPQLLAQTKTRITSMAFQPKQSKILLGVQDYLLSIDAQNGKTDTIKAMNNRYITAFHQVKNGEGIYIATLNHGVFFGIHEQIKQVAGTQDKVFISSLLTYGEQNPHLLLLTNHYLQIQGSDSIQTDGSCRMFCINDSVVYTIPETGIHKYIIKKGRLIDCGSYFADIHFNAQAGVILDNTLYIGSDLGVLQLIPGKEDVAKWVTFDNKVPSLQLIGIILFTLICILGIIFISYRRHQILTYRQLQMSKDDLHQRLEALESLKDKLTEAERNTLDSINNEIDSINISSQSLRNNNEQFAKLSARIARLNRDTALQMVKYLNEQIARIQQFEVYERDSMVHESEEARNTDNIEVIIEQCRRNEVWLNHIQELKERLNKFHRSTQDTLVLKGLNDGMKERLHHILNESKQRPVAEVYSDFIAVKHQYENIFTQNGLKIIRNYISDSIKQLKELEGYEIMTRALSDELQSIENDIDNRDRIVLLRLLQTIDNRINQIKHLKTLQKLMQDYTAVHENVVQENEERRMKKFNSKLFADIDSATRDITDQIAEVSDEFFKSFAMTDKEVCKEIFHFTAANSQQVRVLILLLAMPRVKRTLLPGMLGIYGNLNPVVSRLYHSKIGDNKVILTAYYNENPSSIVYYILKLSE
;
A
#
# COMPACT_ATOMS: atom_id res chain seq x y z
N LEU A 1 45.29 -53.11 21.63
CA LEU A 1 44.97 -52.01 22.58
C LEU A 1 46.25 -51.25 22.93
N ASN A 2 46.47 -50.03 22.40
CA ASN A 2 47.63 -49.20 22.76
C ASN A 2 47.13 -47.95 23.49
N LEU A 3 47.32 -47.92 24.81
CA LEU A 3 47.22 -46.70 25.62
C LEU A 3 48.49 -45.88 25.40
N GLY A 4 48.36 -44.60 25.07
CA GLY A 4 49.51 -43.71 24.96
C GLY A 4 50.04 -43.33 26.34
N ASN A 5 51.29 -42.87 26.41
CA ASN A 5 51.94 -42.50 27.69
C ASN A 5 51.37 -41.21 28.33
N HIS A 6 50.42 -40.52 27.68
CA HIS A 6 49.88 -39.23 28.15
C HIS A 6 48.36 -39.28 28.36
N TYR A 7 47.93 -38.83 29.54
CA TYR A 7 46.53 -38.80 29.97
C TYR A 7 45.61 -38.03 29.00
N LEU A 8 46.00 -36.81 28.60
CA LEU A 8 45.21 -35.96 27.69
C LEU A 8 45.00 -36.61 26.32
N ILE A 9 46.02 -37.29 25.79
CA ILE A 9 45.92 -37.97 24.48
C ILE A 9 44.95 -39.15 24.57
N ASN A 10 45.01 -39.91 25.66
CA ASN A 10 44.09 -41.02 25.88
C ASN A 10 42.65 -40.54 26.06
N GLN A 11 42.41 -39.45 26.80
CA GLN A 11 41.07 -38.91 26.99
C GLN A 11 40.45 -38.32 25.72
N LEU A 12 41.24 -37.55 24.95
CA LEU A 12 40.73 -36.86 23.77
C LEU A 12 40.53 -37.78 22.57
N PHE A 13 41.39 -38.79 22.41
CA PHE A 13 41.51 -39.52 21.15
C PHE A 13 41.34 -41.03 21.25
N LYS A 14 41.33 -41.63 22.45
CA LYS A 14 41.12 -43.08 22.61
C LYS A 14 39.74 -43.34 23.21
N ARG A 15 38.95 -44.19 22.55
CA ARG A 15 37.61 -44.61 23.01
C ARG A 15 37.64 -46.09 23.39
N PRO A 16 36.92 -46.51 24.44
CA PRO A 16 36.78 -47.92 24.77
C PRO A 16 36.11 -48.68 23.61
N GLN A 17 36.68 -49.82 23.25
CA GLN A 17 36.15 -50.70 22.19
C GLN A 17 35.67 -52.00 22.82
N LEU A 18 34.46 -52.42 22.46
CA LEU A 18 33.91 -53.71 22.87
C LEU A 18 34.66 -54.82 22.11
N LEU A 19 35.40 -55.66 22.85
CA LEU A 19 36.15 -56.79 22.27
C LEU A 19 35.31 -58.06 22.19
N ALA A 20 34.53 -58.36 23.24
CA ALA A 20 33.66 -59.52 23.28
C ALA A 20 32.49 -59.25 24.23
N GLN A 21 31.32 -59.81 23.90
CA GLN A 21 30.14 -59.78 24.75
C GLN A 21 29.66 -61.22 24.97
N THR A 22 29.69 -61.67 26.21
CA THR A 22 29.27 -63.02 26.58
C THR A 22 27.80 -63.03 27.01
N LYS A 23 27.08 -64.12 26.73
CA LYS A 23 25.67 -64.28 27.17
C LYS A 23 25.55 -64.59 28.66
N THR A 24 26.58 -65.23 29.22
CA THR A 24 26.66 -65.60 30.64
C THR A 24 27.82 -64.86 31.31
N ARG A 25 27.85 -64.93 32.64
CA ARG A 25 28.77 -64.16 33.48
C ARG A 25 30.23 -64.51 33.16
N ILE A 26 31.05 -63.47 33.01
CA ILE A 26 32.51 -63.58 33.01
C ILE A 26 32.95 -63.87 34.45
N THR A 27 33.62 -64.99 34.65
CA THR A 27 34.02 -65.48 35.97
C THR A 27 35.46 -65.09 36.30
N SER A 28 36.34 -65.07 35.31
CA SER A 28 37.76 -64.72 35.47
C SER A 28 38.36 -64.27 34.14
N MET A 29 39.50 -63.59 34.19
CA MET A 29 40.21 -63.12 33.01
C MET A 29 41.71 -63.20 33.24
N ALA A 30 42.46 -63.55 32.19
CA ALA A 30 43.91 -63.47 32.16
C ALA A 30 44.38 -62.91 30.81
N PHE A 31 45.43 -62.10 30.85
CA PHE A 31 46.13 -61.69 29.65
C PHE A 31 47.41 -62.50 29.52
N GLN A 32 47.69 -63.00 28.31
CA GLN A 32 48.92 -63.70 27.96
C GLN A 32 49.73 -62.81 27.01
N PRO A 33 50.64 -61.96 27.52
CA PRO A 33 51.33 -60.95 26.72
C PRO A 33 52.14 -61.55 25.57
N LYS A 34 52.87 -62.65 25.82
CA LYS A 34 53.71 -63.34 24.82
C LYS A 34 52.90 -63.89 23.65
N GLN A 35 51.67 -64.32 23.89
CA GLN A 35 50.77 -64.88 22.87
C GLN A 35 49.82 -63.83 22.30
N SER A 36 49.83 -62.59 22.81
CA SER A 36 48.84 -61.56 22.50
C SER A 36 47.39 -62.05 22.62
N LYS A 37 47.10 -62.94 23.58
CA LYS A 37 45.77 -63.52 23.80
C LYS A 37 45.21 -63.08 25.15
N ILE A 38 43.91 -62.81 25.20
CA ILE A 38 43.12 -62.63 26.43
C ILE A 38 42.30 -63.90 26.62
N LEU A 39 42.53 -64.61 27.71
CA LEU A 39 41.72 -65.73 28.14
C LEU A 39 40.62 -65.22 29.06
N LEU A 40 39.39 -65.62 28.77
CA LEU A 40 38.21 -65.15 29.46
C LEU A 40 37.38 -66.35 29.88
N GLY A 41 37.38 -66.60 31.20
CA GLY A 41 36.56 -67.61 31.82
C GLY A 41 35.10 -67.15 31.80
N VAL A 42 34.26 -67.94 31.16
CA VAL A 42 32.81 -67.78 31.17
C VAL A 42 32.24 -68.96 31.95
N GLN A 43 31.10 -68.75 32.61
CA GLN A 43 30.47 -69.71 33.52
C GLN A 43 30.59 -71.19 33.11
N ASP A 44 30.46 -71.54 31.83
CA ASP A 44 30.51 -72.93 31.35
C ASP A 44 31.56 -73.18 30.25
N TYR A 45 32.46 -72.24 29.95
CA TYR A 45 33.46 -72.41 28.89
C TYR A 45 34.59 -71.39 28.98
N LEU A 46 35.67 -71.64 28.23
CA LEU A 46 36.81 -70.73 28.11
C LEU A 46 36.84 -70.07 26.74
N LEU A 47 36.92 -68.74 26.72
CA LEU A 47 37.20 -67.97 25.51
C LEU A 47 38.66 -67.57 25.42
N SER A 48 39.20 -67.60 24.21
CA SER A 48 40.48 -67.00 23.84
C SER A 48 40.20 -65.88 22.84
N ILE A 49 40.64 -64.67 23.16
CA ILE A 49 40.47 -63.47 22.34
C ILE A 49 41.85 -63.01 21.90
N ASP A 50 42.08 -62.91 20.60
CA ASP A 50 43.30 -62.32 20.06
C ASP A 50 43.28 -60.80 20.28
N ALA A 51 44.28 -60.27 20.99
CA ALA A 51 44.35 -58.87 21.40
C ALA A 51 44.74 -57.92 20.26
N GLN A 52 45.19 -58.44 19.11
CA GLN A 52 45.54 -57.66 17.92
C GLN A 52 44.35 -57.49 16.97
N ASN A 53 43.64 -58.59 16.67
CA ASN A 53 42.53 -58.57 15.70
C ASN A 53 41.14 -58.69 16.34
N GLY A 54 41.05 -58.96 17.65
CA GLY A 54 39.79 -59.08 18.39
C GLY A 54 39.03 -60.40 18.13
N LYS A 55 39.60 -61.34 17.37
CA LYS A 55 38.95 -62.61 17.06
C LYS A 55 38.79 -63.46 18.32
N THR A 56 37.58 -63.98 18.52
CA THR A 56 37.22 -64.79 19.69
C THR A 56 37.01 -66.25 19.29
N ASP A 57 37.71 -67.17 19.95
CA ASP A 57 37.58 -68.62 19.79
C ASP A 57 37.29 -69.30 21.14
N THR A 58 36.53 -70.40 21.13
CA THR A 58 36.23 -71.18 22.35
C THR A 58 37.18 -72.36 22.50
N ILE A 59 37.77 -72.55 23.69
CA ILE A 59 38.67 -73.67 23.97
C ILE A 59 37.87 -74.89 24.42
N LYS A 60 37.60 -75.80 23.47
CA LYS A 60 36.75 -76.99 23.65
C LYS A 60 37.14 -77.88 24.83
N ALA A 61 38.44 -77.98 25.13
CA ALA A 61 38.94 -78.79 26.26
C ALA A 61 38.45 -78.30 27.63
N MET A 62 37.91 -77.08 27.71
CA MET A 62 37.40 -76.45 28.93
C MET A 62 35.88 -76.22 28.90
N ASN A 63 35.16 -76.81 27.94
CA ASN A 63 33.69 -76.74 27.93
C ASN A 63 33.09 -77.44 29.15
N ASN A 64 31.98 -76.89 29.64
CA ASN A 64 31.25 -77.28 30.85
C ASN A 64 32.09 -77.20 32.13
N ARG A 65 33.11 -76.34 32.16
CA ARG A 65 33.93 -76.10 33.35
C ARG A 65 33.82 -74.65 33.80
N TYR A 66 33.42 -74.47 35.04
CA TYR A 66 33.38 -73.16 35.69
C TYR A 66 34.78 -72.73 36.10
N ILE A 67 35.33 -71.73 35.43
CA ILE A 67 36.71 -71.27 35.66
C ILE A 67 36.73 -70.17 36.70
N THR A 68 37.47 -70.38 37.78
CA THR A 68 37.47 -69.48 38.94
C THR A 68 38.66 -68.54 38.96
N ALA A 69 39.84 -69.02 38.53
CA ALA A 69 41.06 -68.23 38.51
C ALA A 69 42.05 -68.71 37.45
N PHE A 70 42.93 -67.81 37.08
CA PHE A 70 44.08 -68.07 36.22
C PHE A 70 45.37 -67.66 36.94
N HIS A 71 46.44 -68.40 36.70
CA HIS A 71 47.78 -67.96 37.08
C HIS A 71 48.75 -68.21 35.94
N GLN A 72 49.44 -67.16 35.52
CA GLN A 72 50.47 -67.27 34.51
C GLN A 72 51.82 -67.59 35.17
N VAL A 73 52.55 -68.54 34.61
CA VAL A 73 53.89 -68.89 35.11
C VAL A 73 54.84 -67.73 34.83
N LYS A 74 55.50 -67.21 35.88
CA LYS A 74 56.56 -66.19 35.75
C LYS A 74 57.62 -66.74 34.79
N ASN A 75 57.83 -66.07 33.65
CA ASN A 75 58.75 -66.44 32.55
C ASN A 75 58.36 -67.60 31.61
N GLY A 76 57.33 -68.39 31.92
CA GLY A 76 56.84 -69.48 31.06
C GLY A 76 55.79 -69.05 30.03
N GLU A 77 55.46 -69.94 29.09
CA GLU A 77 54.32 -69.80 28.16
C GLU A 77 53.06 -70.54 28.66
N GLY A 78 53.17 -71.21 29.80
CA GLY A 78 52.09 -71.96 30.41
C GLY A 78 51.18 -71.12 31.30
N ILE A 79 49.93 -71.56 31.41
CA ILE A 79 48.93 -70.99 32.31
C ILE A 79 48.26 -72.09 33.13
N TYR A 80 48.12 -71.86 34.42
CA TYR A 80 47.31 -72.69 35.29
C TYR A 80 45.89 -72.12 35.35
N ILE A 81 44.90 -73.00 35.31
CA ILE A 81 43.48 -72.69 35.24
C ILE A 81 42.79 -73.45 36.37
N ALA A 82 42.31 -72.73 37.38
CA ALA A 82 41.48 -73.32 38.44
C ALA A 82 40.04 -73.40 37.98
N THR A 83 39.37 -74.45 38.45
CA THR A 83 37.95 -74.63 38.23
C THR A 83 37.22 -74.82 39.55
N LEU A 84 35.90 -74.64 39.51
CA LEU A 84 35.06 -74.82 40.69
C LEU A 84 35.10 -76.27 41.19
N ASN A 85 34.95 -77.28 40.33
CA ASN A 85 34.76 -78.68 40.75
C ASN A 85 35.63 -79.71 40.02
N HIS A 86 36.56 -79.28 39.16
CA HIS A 86 37.33 -80.20 38.30
C HIS A 86 38.85 -80.10 38.55
N GLY A 87 39.26 -79.57 39.70
CA GLY A 87 40.67 -79.35 40.02
C GLY A 87 41.33 -78.26 39.18
N VAL A 88 42.65 -78.40 39.00
CA VAL A 88 43.49 -77.44 38.25
C VAL A 88 43.93 -78.04 36.93
N PHE A 89 43.90 -77.22 35.89
CA PHE A 89 44.42 -77.54 34.57
C PHE A 89 45.65 -76.70 34.27
N PHE A 90 46.56 -77.26 33.50
CA PHE A 90 47.72 -76.56 32.99
C PHE A 90 47.66 -76.54 31.45
N GLY A 91 47.73 -75.35 30.88
CA GLY A 91 47.64 -75.10 29.45
C GLY A 91 48.96 -74.60 28.88
N ILE A 92 49.44 -75.22 27.80
CA ILE A 92 50.55 -74.75 26.95
C ILE A 92 50.11 -74.91 25.49
N HIS A 93 50.24 -73.87 24.66
CA HIS A 93 50.00 -73.93 23.21
C HIS A 93 48.74 -74.73 22.81
N GLU A 94 47.58 -74.34 23.36
CA GLU A 94 46.25 -74.94 23.12
C GLU A 94 46.06 -76.37 23.64
N GLN A 95 47.10 -77.01 24.17
CA GLN A 95 46.98 -78.27 24.90
C GLN A 95 46.72 -78.01 26.38
N ILE A 96 45.62 -78.56 26.89
CA ILE A 96 45.22 -78.43 28.30
C ILE A 96 45.21 -79.82 28.93
N LYS A 97 45.99 -79.99 30.01
CA LYS A 97 46.06 -81.23 30.79
C LYS A 97 45.70 -80.96 32.24
N GLN A 98 45.02 -81.90 32.89
CA GLN A 98 44.70 -81.79 34.31
C GLN A 98 45.95 -82.05 35.15
N VAL A 99 46.15 -81.26 36.21
CA VAL A 99 47.27 -81.42 37.14
C VAL A 99 46.95 -82.59 38.09
N ALA A 100 47.82 -83.60 38.11
CA ALA A 100 47.64 -84.77 38.97
C ALA A 100 47.65 -84.37 40.46
N GLY A 101 46.77 -84.97 41.27
CA GLY A 101 46.64 -84.66 42.70
C GLY A 101 45.75 -83.43 43.00
N THR A 102 44.97 -82.96 42.00
CA THR A 102 44.00 -81.89 42.18
C THR A 102 42.56 -82.30 41.84
N GLN A 103 42.34 -83.55 41.40
CA GLN A 103 41.05 -84.01 40.89
C GLN A 103 39.92 -83.99 41.93
N ASP A 104 40.26 -84.20 43.19
CA ASP A 104 39.38 -84.21 44.36
C ASP A 104 39.16 -82.80 44.95
N LYS A 105 39.85 -81.78 44.43
CA LYS A 105 39.80 -80.42 44.96
C LYS A 105 38.63 -79.66 44.35
N VAL A 106 37.77 -79.16 45.23
CA VAL A 106 36.58 -78.36 44.91
C VAL A 106 36.70 -76.95 45.50
N PHE A 107 35.96 -76.01 44.92
CA PHE A 107 35.89 -74.60 45.27
C PHE A 107 37.25 -73.89 45.34
N ILE A 108 38.11 -74.08 44.33
CA ILE A 108 39.38 -73.36 44.23
C ILE A 108 39.09 -71.91 43.83
N SER A 109 39.23 -70.97 44.77
CA SER A 109 38.95 -69.54 44.56
C SER A 109 40.14 -68.80 43.95
N SER A 110 41.36 -69.23 44.25
CA SER A 110 42.58 -68.63 43.73
C SER A 110 43.71 -69.66 43.67
N LEU A 111 44.67 -69.45 42.78
CA LEU A 111 45.79 -70.35 42.57
C LEU A 111 47.04 -69.54 42.26
N LEU A 112 48.19 -69.99 42.75
CA LEU A 112 49.49 -69.35 42.52
C LEU A 112 50.57 -70.44 42.47
N THR A 113 51.75 -70.06 41.97
CA THR A 113 52.97 -70.87 42.10
C THR A 113 54.01 -70.11 42.89
N TYR A 114 54.79 -70.81 43.72
CA TYR A 114 55.96 -70.25 44.38
C TYR A 114 57.18 -71.15 44.18
N GLY A 115 58.37 -70.56 44.15
CA GLY A 115 59.63 -71.24 43.86
C GLY A 115 59.97 -71.19 42.38
N GLU A 116 60.98 -70.40 42.02
CA GLU A 116 61.33 -70.15 40.60
C GLU A 116 61.89 -71.37 39.87
N GLN A 117 62.69 -72.21 40.54
CA GLN A 117 63.35 -73.35 39.89
C GLN A 117 62.50 -74.62 39.88
N ASN A 118 61.68 -74.84 40.90
CA ASN A 118 60.74 -75.96 41.01
C ASN A 118 59.40 -75.40 41.52
N PRO A 119 58.48 -75.01 40.63
CA PRO A 119 57.25 -74.35 41.03
C PRO A 119 56.33 -75.30 41.78
N HIS A 120 56.05 -74.98 43.03
CA HIS A 120 55.03 -75.66 43.83
C HIS A 120 53.69 -74.94 43.67
N LEU A 121 52.62 -75.71 43.53
CA LEU A 121 51.26 -75.18 43.37
C LEU A 121 50.68 -74.84 44.75
N LEU A 122 50.30 -73.59 44.92
CA LEU A 122 49.57 -73.08 46.07
C LEU A 122 48.11 -72.89 45.67
N LEU A 123 47.20 -73.49 46.43
CA LEU A 123 45.76 -73.49 46.18
C LEU A 123 45.03 -72.83 47.33
N LEU A 124 44.16 -71.89 47.00
CA LEU A 124 43.18 -71.34 47.92
C LEU A 124 41.83 -71.98 47.59
N THR A 125 41.34 -72.79 48.51
CA THR A 125 39.98 -73.34 48.48
C THR A 125 39.08 -72.55 49.43
N ASN A 126 37.78 -72.82 49.45
CA ASN A 126 36.85 -72.15 50.36
C ASN A 126 37.23 -72.24 51.86
N HIS A 127 37.94 -73.32 52.25
CA HIS A 127 38.25 -73.62 53.65
C HIS A 127 39.74 -73.73 53.94
N TYR A 128 40.61 -73.85 52.94
CA TYR A 128 42.02 -74.14 53.15
C TYR A 128 42.94 -73.43 52.15
N LEU A 129 44.08 -72.96 52.65
CA LEU A 129 45.27 -72.61 51.90
C LEU A 129 46.17 -73.85 51.90
N GLN A 130 46.42 -74.42 50.74
CA GLN A 130 47.10 -75.71 50.59
C GLN A 130 48.30 -75.58 49.66
N ILE A 131 49.45 -76.08 50.11
CA ILE A 131 50.59 -76.40 49.24
C ILE A 131 50.35 -77.82 48.73
N GLN A 132 50.24 -77.97 47.41
CA GLN A 132 49.97 -79.27 46.80
C GLN A 132 51.01 -80.32 47.23
N GLY A 133 50.55 -81.39 47.88
CA GLY A 133 51.37 -82.51 48.31
C GLY A 133 52.26 -82.27 49.53
N SER A 134 52.09 -81.15 50.26
CA SER A 134 52.93 -80.80 51.42
C SER A 134 52.14 -80.46 52.68
N ASP A 135 51.49 -79.29 52.73
CA ASP A 135 50.93 -78.71 53.96
C ASP A 135 49.63 -77.95 53.67
N SER A 136 48.77 -77.81 54.68
CA SER A 136 47.49 -77.09 54.57
C SER A 136 47.13 -76.39 55.87
N ILE A 137 46.68 -75.13 55.77
CA ILE A 137 46.10 -74.36 56.88
C ILE A 137 44.67 -73.99 56.55
N GLN A 138 43.78 -74.04 57.55
CA GLN A 138 42.39 -73.62 57.40
C GLN A 138 42.33 -72.09 57.23
N THR A 139 41.67 -71.63 56.17
CA THR A 139 41.39 -70.21 55.87
C THR A 139 39.99 -70.12 55.29
N ASP A 140 39.03 -69.78 56.14
CA ASP A 140 37.63 -69.67 55.73
C ASP A 140 37.36 -68.29 55.14
N GLY A 141 36.54 -68.23 54.09
CA GLY A 141 36.02 -66.97 53.54
C GLY A 141 37.03 -66.14 52.72
N SER A 142 38.24 -66.66 52.45
CA SER A 142 39.22 -65.99 51.59
C SER A 142 38.94 -66.25 50.11
N CYS A 143 38.75 -65.17 49.34
CA CYS A 143 38.36 -65.27 47.92
C CYS A 143 39.52 -65.10 46.93
N ARG A 144 40.64 -64.51 47.36
CA ARG A 144 41.85 -64.37 46.54
C ARG A 144 43.11 -64.40 47.38
N MET A 145 44.23 -64.78 46.78
CA MET A 145 45.55 -64.68 47.39
C MET A 145 46.58 -63.99 46.50
N PHE A 146 47.62 -63.47 47.14
CA PHE A 146 48.74 -62.76 46.54
C PHE A 146 50.05 -63.30 47.15
N CYS A 147 50.94 -63.85 46.32
CA CYS A 147 52.25 -64.32 46.78
C CYS A 147 53.32 -63.27 46.45
N ILE A 148 53.94 -62.74 47.49
CA ILE A 148 55.00 -61.75 47.44
C ILE A 148 56.33 -62.45 47.77
N ASN A 149 57.34 -62.23 46.92
CA ASN A 149 58.72 -62.71 47.10
C ASN A 149 58.84 -64.22 47.37
N ASP A 150 57.93 -65.02 46.80
CA ASP A 150 57.87 -66.49 46.90
C ASP A 150 57.90 -67.06 48.33
N SER A 151 57.62 -66.22 49.34
CA SER A 151 57.73 -66.56 50.76
C SER A 151 56.63 -65.95 51.62
N VAL A 152 56.02 -64.84 51.21
CA VAL A 152 54.92 -64.20 51.94
C VAL A 152 53.66 -64.32 51.10
N VAL A 153 52.59 -64.84 51.68
CA VAL A 153 51.29 -64.96 51.02
C VAL A 153 50.29 -64.13 51.80
N TYR A 154 49.57 -63.26 51.11
CA TYR A 154 48.39 -62.60 51.65
C TYR A 154 47.13 -63.22 51.08
N THR A 155 46.15 -63.53 51.93
CA THR A 155 44.80 -63.88 51.50
C THR A 155 43.85 -62.73 51.82
N ILE A 156 42.83 -62.56 50.99
CA ILE A 156 41.81 -61.52 51.15
C ILE A 156 40.51 -62.18 51.64
N PRO A 157 40.26 -62.22 52.96
CA PRO A 157 38.96 -62.55 53.52
C PRO A 157 37.93 -61.44 53.26
N GLU A 158 36.71 -61.61 53.77
CA GLU A 158 35.65 -60.60 53.68
C GLU A 158 36.06 -59.26 54.29
N THR A 159 36.86 -59.26 55.36
CA THR A 159 37.37 -58.04 56.00
C THR A 159 38.85 -58.18 56.35
N GLY A 160 39.65 -57.20 55.95
CA GLY A 160 41.09 -57.15 56.16
C GLY A 160 41.91 -58.01 55.21
N ILE A 161 43.17 -58.23 55.60
CA ILE A 161 44.17 -58.96 54.83
C ILE A 161 44.87 -59.93 55.78
N HIS A 162 44.88 -61.22 55.44
CA HIS A 162 45.51 -62.24 56.28
C HIS A 162 46.88 -62.62 55.74
N LYS A 163 47.90 -62.72 56.59
CA LYS A 163 49.28 -63.01 56.20
C LYS A 163 49.68 -64.44 56.54
N TYR A 164 50.37 -65.09 55.62
CA TYR A 164 51.02 -66.38 55.79
C TYR A 164 52.47 -66.30 55.31
N ILE A 165 53.34 -67.10 55.90
CA ILE A 165 54.73 -67.26 55.46
C ILE A 165 54.99 -68.71 55.06
N ILE A 166 55.59 -68.90 53.89
CA ILE A 166 56.06 -70.20 53.42
C ILE A 166 57.52 -70.37 53.86
N LYS A 167 57.77 -71.35 54.74
CA LYS A 167 59.12 -71.66 55.22
C LYS A 167 59.37 -73.16 55.17
N LYS A 168 60.38 -73.59 54.39
CA LYS A 168 60.74 -75.01 54.21
C LYS A 168 59.54 -75.91 53.82
N GLY A 169 58.67 -75.42 52.93
CA GLY A 169 57.51 -76.18 52.44
C GLY A 169 56.32 -76.28 53.40
N ARG A 170 56.33 -75.54 54.52
CA ARG A 170 55.21 -75.40 55.45
C ARG A 170 54.63 -74.00 55.43
N LEU A 171 53.32 -73.89 55.65
CA LEU A 171 52.61 -72.64 55.84
C LEU A 171 52.67 -72.24 57.31
N ILE A 172 52.88 -70.96 57.59
CA ILE A 172 52.87 -70.39 58.93
C ILE A 172 51.87 -69.24 58.94
N ASP A 173 50.82 -69.35 59.75
CA ASP A 173 49.86 -68.28 59.97
C ASP A 173 50.51 -67.12 60.76
N CYS A 174 50.43 -65.91 60.21
CA CYS A 174 51.01 -64.69 60.78
C CYS A 174 49.95 -63.64 61.18
N GLY A 175 48.66 -63.99 61.17
CA GLY A 175 47.55 -63.13 61.59
C GLY A 175 47.01 -62.17 60.51
N SER A 176 45.96 -61.44 60.89
CA SER A 176 45.23 -60.51 60.03
C SER A 176 45.59 -59.04 60.29
N TYR A 177 45.55 -58.23 59.24
CA TYR A 177 45.78 -56.79 59.24
C TYR A 177 44.53 -56.08 58.69
N PHE A 178 44.27 -54.84 59.12
CA PHE A 178 43.19 -54.00 58.59
C PHE A 178 41.79 -54.64 58.66
N ALA A 179 41.50 -55.37 59.74
CA ALA A 179 40.27 -56.16 59.90
C ALA A 179 38.97 -55.34 59.84
N ASP A 180 39.06 -54.00 59.91
CA ASP A 180 37.96 -53.04 59.80
C ASP A 180 37.70 -52.55 58.36
N ILE A 181 38.53 -52.95 57.39
CA ILE A 181 38.45 -52.49 55.99
C ILE A 181 38.02 -53.63 55.08
N HIS A 182 37.00 -53.37 54.25
CA HIS A 182 36.62 -54.25 53.16
C HIS A 182 37.49 -53.98 51.93
N PHE A 183 38.39 -54.89 51.60
CA PHE A 183 39.21 -54.80 50.39
C PHE A 183 38.53 -55.52 49.23
N ASN A 184 38.50 -54.88 48.07
CA ASN A 184 38.06 -55.53 46.85
C ASN A 184 39.20 -56.43 46.34
N ALA A 185 39.07 -57.73 46.56
CA ALA A 185 40.06 -58.72 46.13
C ALA A 185 40.36 -58.68 44.62
N GLN A 186 39.43 -58.21 43.77
CA GLN A 186 39.66 -58.05 42.33
C GLN A 186 40.54 -56.83 41.99
N ALA A 187 40.58 -55.84 42.88
CA ALA A 187 41.33 -54.58 42.72
C ALA A 187 42.74 -54.64 43.35
N GLY A 188 43.33 -55.84 43.42
CA GLY A 188 44.67 -56.07 43.95
C GLY A 188 45.69 -56.34 42.85
N VAL A 189 46.86 -55.70 42.92
CA VAL A 189 48.00 -55.92 42.03
C VAL A 189 49.31 -55.92 42.81
N ILE A 190 50.23 -56.79 42.41
CA ILE A 190 51.60 -56.80 42.95
C ILE A 190 52.49 -56.05 41.96
N LEU A 191 53.18 -55.03 42.44
CA LEU A 191 54.18 -54.29 41.69
C LEU A 191 55.40 -54.09 42.57
N ASP A 192 56.60 -54.44 42.07
CA ASP A 192 57.88 -54.30 42.78
C ASP A 192 57.81 -54.79 44.24
N ASN A 193 57.38 -56.04 44.41
CA ASN A 193 57.29 -56.72 45.70
C ASN A 193 56.37 -56.03 46.73
N THR A 194 55.45 -55.21 46.26
CA THR A 194 54.48 -54.46 47.06
C THR A 194 53.07 -54.80 46.57
N LEU A 195 52.16 -55.08 47.50
CA LEU A 195 50.74 -55.28 47.18
C LEU A 195 50.02 -53.93 47.19
N TYR A 196 49.41 -53.57 46.08
CA TYR A 196 48.47 -52.45 45.99
C TYR A 196 47.07 -53.03 45.93
N ILE A 197 46.19 -52.66 46.85
CA ILE A 197 44.84 -53.20 46.91
C ILE A 197 43.79 -52.10 47.15
N GLY A 198 42.76 -52.11 46.32
CA GLY A 198 41.65 -51.16 46.41
C GLY A 198 40.64 -51.51 47.50
N SER A 199 40.11 -50.48 48.14
CA SER A 199 38.96 -50.48 49.03
C SER A 199 38.12 -49.23 48.73
N ASP A 200 36.97 -49.10 49.38
CA ASP A 200 36.14 -47.89 49.28
C ASP A 200 36.84 -46.65 49.87
N LEU A 201 37.91 -46.83 50.65
CA LEU A 201 38.73 -45.75 51.20
C LEU A 201 39.86 -45.30 50.25
N GLY A 202 40.10 -46.03 49.16
CA GLY A 202 41.18 -45.77 48.22
C GLY A 202 42.06 -47.00 47.97
N VAL A 203 43.29 -46.79 47.50
CA VAL A 203 44.25 -47.87 47.23
C VAL A 203 45.30 -47.91 48.33
N LEU A 204 45.39 -49.04 49.03
CA LEU A 204 46.40 -49.30 50.06
C LEU A 204 47.66 -49.90 49.43
N GLN A 205 48.81 -49.35 49.77
CA GLN A 205 50.14 -49.87 49.46
C GLN A 205 50.69 -50.64 50.66
N LEU A 206 50.84 -51.96 50.52
CA LEU A 206 51.30 -52.89 51.53
C LEU A 206 52.64 -53.53 51.15
N ILE A 207 53.67 -53.26 51.94
CA ILE A 207 55.01 -53.83 51.76
C ILE A 207 55.21 -54.94 52.82
N PRO A 208 55.62 -56.16 52.43
CA PRO A 208 55.90 -57.22 53.39
C PRO A 208 56.89 -56.81 54.48
N GLY A 209 56.53 -57.07 55.74
CA GLY A 209 57.34 -56.72 56.91
C GLY A 209 57.23 -55.26 57.35
N LYS A 210 56.38 -54.45 56.69
CA LYS A 210 56.04 -53.07 57.07
C LYS A 210 54.53 -52.84 57.07
N GLU A 211 53.77 -53.86 57.45
CA GLU A 211 52.31 -53.84 57.42
C GLU A 211 51.74 -52.73 58.31
N ASP A 212 52.33 -52.49 59.48
CA ASP A 212 51.87 -51.45 60.42
C ASP A 212 52.05 -50.01 59.92
N VAL A 213 52.78 -49.81 58.82
CA VAL A 213 53.08 -48.49 58.24
C VAL A 213 52.61 -48.40 56.78
N ALA A 214 51.60 -49.19 56.42
CA ALA A 214 51.01 -49.17 55.09
C ALA A 214 50.51 -47.76 54.72
N LYS A 215 50.64 -47.40 53.45
CA LYS A 215 50.31 -46.06 52.95
C LYS A 215 49.13 -46.09 52.01
N TRP A 216 48.28 -45.08 52.08
CA TRP A 216 47.26 -44.84 51.06
C TRP A 216 47.85 -44.08 49.89
N VAL A 217 47.58 -44.54 48.67
CA VAL A 217 48.03 -43.86 47.45
C VAL A 217 47.22 -42.59 47.26
N THR A 218 47.89 -41.44 47.25
CA THR A 218 47.27 -40.14 46.95
C THR A 218 47.16 -39.95 45.44
N PHE A 219 45.93 -39.79 44.93
CA PHE A 219 45.71 -39.38 43.54
C PHE A 219 45.83 -37.85 43.44
N ASP A 220 46.65 -37.35 42.50
CA ASP A 220 46.83 -35.90 42.30
C ASP A 220 45.64 -35.32 41.51
N ASN A 221 44.99 -34.31 42.08
CA ASN A 221 43.85 -33.60 41.47
C ASN A 221 44.27 -32.49 40.48
N LYS A 222 45.58 -32.27 40.27
CA LYS A 222 46.13 -31.25 39.37
C LYS A 222 46.12 -31.65 37.89
N VAL A 223 45.00 -32.20 37.43
CA VAL A 223 44.80 -32.48 36.00
C VAL A 223 43.74 -31.52 35.47
N PRO A 224 44.07 -30.59 34.53
CA PRO A 224 43.13 -29.56 34.09
C PRO A 224 41.87 -30.17 33.47
N SER A 225 40.70 -29.65 33.87
CA SER A 225 39.43 -30.11 33.31
C SER A 225 39.21 -29.52 31.91
N LEU A 226 38.84 -30.38 30.96
CA LEU A 226 38.62 -29.99 29.57
C LEU A 226 37.48 -28.96 29.40
N GLN A 227 36.51 -29.00 30.31
CA GLN A 227 35.37 -28.09 30.35
C GLN A 227 35.80 -26.65 30.69
N LEU A 228 36.73 -26.47 31.64
CA LEU A 228 37.23 -25.15 32.02
C LEU A 228 38.00 -24.49 30.87
N ILE A 229 38.82 -25.26 30.16
CA ILE A 229 39.57 -24.75 29.00
C ILE A 229 38.61 -24.30 27.89
N GLY A 230 37.55 -25.08 27.62
CA GLY A 230 36.53 -24.74 26.62
C GLY A 230 35.77 -23.44 26.95
N ILE A 231 35.39 -23.25 28.22
CA ILE A 231 34.67 -22.05 28.67
C ILE A 231 35.51 -20.79 28.48
N ILE A 232 36.79 -20.83 28.86
CA ILE A 232 37.71 -19.68 28.74
C ILE A 232 37.86 -19.24 27.28
N LEU A 233 38.04 -20.20 26.37
CA LEU A 233 38.19 -19.91 24.94
C LEU A 233 36.93 -19.27 24.35
N PHE A 234 35.75 -19.77 24.73
CA PHE A 234 34.46 -19.25 24.29
C PHE A 234 34.24 -17.79 24.75
N THR A 235 34.52 -17.50 26.02
CA THR A 235 34.38 -16.14 26.56
C THR A 235 35.27 -15.11 25.85
N LEU A 236 36.49 -15.48 25.47
CA LEU A 236 37.42 -14.58 24.77
C LEU A 236 36.89 -14.17 23.38
N ILE A 237 36.32 -15.12 22.63
CA ILE A 237 35.76 -14.89 21.30
C ILE A 237 34.54 -13.97 21.37
N CYS A 238 33.67 -14.16 22.35
CA CYS A 238 32.49 -13.31 22.54
C CYS A 238 32.86 -11.84 22.83
N ILE A 239 33.88 -11.60 23.66
CA ILE A 239 34.35 -10.23 23.98
C ILE A 239 34.87 -9.52 22.73
N LEU A 240 35.68 -10.19 21.91
CA LEU A 240 36.19 -9.64 20.65
C LEU A 240 35.05 -9.32 19.66
N GLY A 241 34.04 -10.18 19.58
CA GLY A 241 32.86 -9.95 18.75
C GLY A 241 32.05 -8.71 19.14
N ILE A 242 31.84 -8.48 20.44
CA ILE A 242 31.10 -7.31 20.95
C ILE A 242 31.84 -6.01 20.61
N ILE A 243 33.16 -5.97 20.78
CA ILE A 243 33.99 -4.78 20.47
C ILE A 243 33.89 -4.42 18.98
N PHE A 244 33.99 -5.42 18.11
CA PHE A 244 33.90 -5.22 16.66
C PHE A 244 32.52 -4.69 16.21
N ILE A 245 31.44 -5.27 16.75
CA ILE A 245 30.06 -4.84 16.46
C ILE A 245 29.82 -3.41 16.96
N SER A 246 30.31 -3.07 18.16
CA SER A 246 30.16 -1.72 18.74
C SER A 246 30.87 -0.67 17.89
N TYR A 247 32.09 -0.94 17.42
CA TYR A 247 32.84 -0.02 16.57
C TYR A 247 32.15 0.24 15.21
N ARG A 248 31.68 -0.82 14.55
CA ARG A 248 30.90 -0.69 13.30
C ARG A 248 29.60 0.07 13.49
N ARG A 249 28.88 -0.19 14.59
CA ARG A 249 27.60 0.46 14.88
C ARG A 249 27.77 1.96 15.13
N HIS A 250 28.85 2.37 15.79
CA HIS A 250 29.13 3.78 16.03
C HIS A 250 29.39 4.56 14.73
N GLN A 251 30.19 4.02 13.80
CA GLN A 251 30.42 4.68 12.49
C GLN A 251 29.14 4.80 11.65
N ILE A 252 28.30 3.76 11.62
CA ILE A 252 27.04 3.76 10.86
C ILE A 252 26.03 4.77 11.44
N LEU A 253 25.90 4.86 12.76
CA LEU A 253 24.98 5.79 13.42
C LEU A 253 25.36 7.25 13.16
N THR A 254 26.66 7.57 13.23
CA THR A 254 27.16 8.92 12.99
C THR A 254 26.97 9.36 11.53
N TYR A 255 27.21 8.48 10.57
CA TYR A 255 26.94 8.74 9.15
C TYR A 255 25.44 8.99 8.90
N ARG A 256 24.57 8.15 9.50
CA ARG A 256 23.12 8.32 9.39
C ARG A 256 22.62 9.64 9.99
N GLN A 257 23.18 10.09 11.12
CA GLN A 257 22.81 11.37 11.71
C GLN A 257 23.17 12.56 10.81
N LEU A 258 24.36 12.56 10.21
CA LEU A 258 24.77 13.63 9.29
C LEU A 258 23.96 13.61 7.99
N GLN A 259 23.60 12.42 7.49
CA GLN A 259 22.73 12.28 6.33
C GLN A 259 21.31 12.79 6.62
N MET A 260 20.72 12.42 7.77
CA MET A 260 19.40 12.91 8.18
C MET A 260 19.35 14.44 8.32
N SER A 261 20.40 15.06 8.88
CA SER A 261 20.48 16.53 8.97
C SER A 261 20.61 17.19 7.60
N LYS A 262 21.29 16.56 6.65
CA LYS A 262 21.37 17.04 5.26
C LYS A 262 20.02 16.89 4.55
N ASP A 263 19.35 15.76 4.73
CA ASP A 263 18.03 15.48 4.15
C ASP A 263 16.96 16.43 4.71
N ASP A 264 16.97 16.74 6.02
CA ASP A 264 16.06 17.74 6.63
C ASP A 264 16.24 19.15 6.04
N LEU A 265 17.48 19.56 5.78
CA LEU A 265 17.74 20.86 5.14
C LEU A 265 17.27 20.87 3.68
N HIS A 266 17.47 19.79 2.91
CA HIS A 266 16.94 19.68 1.55
C HIS A 266 15.42 19.70 1.53
N GLN A 267 14.75 18.96 2.44
CA GLN A 267 13.30 18.95 2.52
C GLN A 267 12.71 20.34 2.79
N ARG A 268 13.34 21.12 3.69
CA ARG A 268 12.93 22.51 3.96
C ARG A 268 13.23 23.45 2.79
N LEU A 269 14.25 23.14 1.99
CA LEU A 269 14.59 23.90 0.79
C LEU A 269 13.65 23.57 -0.38
N GLU A 270 13.21 22.33 -0.52
CA GLU A 270 12.32 21.85 -1.59
C GLU A 270 10.97 22.59 -1.56
N ALA A 271 10.43 22.85 -0.37
CA ALA A 271 9.25 23.68 -0.20
C ALA A 271 9.44 25.10 -0.77
N LEU A 272 10.62 25.70 -0.58
CA LEU A 272 10.98 27.00 -1.13
C LEU A 272 11.34 26.94 -2.63
N GLU A 273 11.90 25.83 -3.09
CA GLU A 273 12.27 25.59 -4.49
C GLU A 273 11.04 25.47 -5.39
N SER A 274 9.95 24.89 -4.88
CA SER A 274 8.64 24.92 -5.55
C SER A 274 8.10 26.34 -5.80
N LEU A 275 8.62 27.35 -5.07
CA LEU A 275 8.25 28.76 -5.18
C LEU A 275 9.27 29.59 -5.97
N LYS A 276 10.28 28.97 -6.57
CA LYS A 276 11.38 29.68 -7.25
C LYS A 276 10.89 30.75 -8.23
N ASP A 277 9.81 30.48 -8.97
CA ASP A 277 9.24 31.42 -9.95
C ASP A 277 8.52 32.63 -9.35
N LYS A 278 8.22 32.62 -8.05
CA LYS A 278 7.52 33.70 -7.33
C LYS A 278 8.43 34.51 -6.40
N LEU A 279 9.62 33.99 -6.10
CA LEU A 279 10.66 34.69 -5.35
C LEU A 279 11.27 35.83 -6.16
N THR A 280 11.77 36.86 -5.47
CA THR A 280 12.60 37.91 -6.08
C THR A 280 13.93 37.35 -6.56
N GLU A 281 14.59 38.05 -7.48
CA GLU A 281 15.90 37.63 -8.02
C GLU A 281 16.95 37.45 -6.89
N ALA A 282 16.92 38.31 -5.87
CA ALA A 282 17.78 38.19 -4.70
C ALA A 282 17.50 36.91 -3.90
N GLU A 283 16.23 36.57 -3.68
CA GLU A 283 15.82 35.37 -2.94
C GLU A 283 16.13 34.08 -3.70
N ARG A 284 15.93 34.05 -5.03
CA ARG A 284 16.34 32.92 -5.88
C ARG A 284 17.84 32.67 -5.84
N ASN A 285 18.64 33.74 -5.93
CA ASN A 285 20.08 33.64 -5.83
C ASN A 285 20.54 33.15 -4.44
N THR A 286 19.84 33.55 -3.37
CA THR A 286 20.12 33.01 -2.03
C THR A 286 19.69 31.56 -1.88
N LEU A 287 18.59 31.13 -2.49
CA LEU A 287 18.11 29.75 -2.50
C LEU A 287 19.11 28.83 -3.23
N ASP A 288 19.54 29.23 -4.43
CA ASP A 288 20.51 28.48 -5.22
C ASP A 288 21.89 28.44 -4.52
N SER A 289 22.29 29.52 -3.85
CA SER A 289 23.48 29.53 -3.00
C SER A 289 23.39 28.56 -1.83
N ILE A 290 22.24 28.49 -1.13
CA ILE A 290 22.03 27.58 -0.01
C ILE A 290 22.02 26.12 -0.51
N ASN A 291 21.39 25.83 -1.64
CA ASN A 291 21.34 24.49 -2.22
C ASN A 291 22.75 23.96 -2.55
N ASN A 292 23.53 24.78 -3.28
CA ASN A 292 24.91 24.44 -3.63
C ASN A 292 25.81 24.25 -2.39
N GLU A 293 25.56 25.02 -1.32
CA GLU A 293 26.33 24.91 -0.07
C GLU A 293 25.98 23.63 0.70
N ILE A 294 24.70 23.22 0.74
CA ILE A 294 24.26 21.93 1.30
C ILE A 294 24.88 20.75 0.52
N ASP A 295 24.92 20.84 -0.81
CA ASP A 295 25.52 19.81 -1.67
C ASP A 295 27.02 19.65 -1.43
N SER A 296 27.72 20.75 -1.16
CA SER A 296 29.17 20.80 -0.93
C SER A 296 29.63 20.23 0.42
N ILE A 297 28.71 19.92 1.36
CA ILE A 297 29.07 19.38 2.68
C ILE A 297 29.65 17.96 2.57
N ASN A 298 30.92 17.80 2.91
CA ASN A 298 31.60 16.51 2.92
C ASN A 298 31.27 15.70 4.19
N ILE A 299 30.55 14.59 4.03
CA ILE A 299 30.15 13.69 5.11
C ILE A 299 31.31 12.75 5.45
N SER A 300 32.35 13.30 6.11
CA SER A 300 33.46 12.52 6.67
C SER A 300 33.45 12.55 8.20
N SER A 301 33.93 11.48 8.85
CA SER A 301 33.91 11.32 10.30
C SER A 301 34.90 12.21 11.07
N GLN A 302 35.81 12.91 10.37
CA GLN A 302 36.88 13.69 10.99
C GLN A 302 36.48 15.14 11.35
N SER A 303 35.29 15.62 10.97
CA SER A 303 34.88 17.02 11.15
C SER A 303 33.48 17.22 11.74
N LEU A 304 33.00 16.31 12.59
CA LEU A 304 31.63 16.29 13.14
C LEU A 304 31.20 17.62 13.78
N ARG A 305 32.12 18.32 14.47
CA ARG A 305 31.86 19.64 15.07
C ARG A 305 31.71 20.75 14.03
N ASN A 306 32.53 20.73 12.98
CA ASN A 306 32.50 21.75 11.93
C ASN A 306 31.24 21.58 11.05
N ASN A 307 30.86 20.34 10.74
CA ASN A 307 29.67 20.05 9.95
C ASN A 307 28.39 20.47 10.70
N ASN A 308 28.31 20.22 12.01
CA ASN A 308 27.18 20.68 12.83
C ASN A 308 27.07 22.22 12.91
N GLU A 309 28.19 22.94 12.94
CA GLU A 309 28.17 24.41 12.90
C GLU A 309 27.73 24.95 11.54
N GLN A 310 28.14 24.30 10.44
CA GLN A 310 27.66 24.61 9.09
C GLN A 310 26.17 24.35 8.94
N PHE A 311 25.65 23.21 9.42
CA PHE A 311 24.22 22.92 9.43
C PHE A 311 23.41 23.96 10.21
N ALA A 312 23.89 24.43 11.37
CA ALA A 312 23.23 25.48 12.14
C ALA A 312 23.19 26.83 11.40
N LYS A 313 24.28 27.21 10.73
CA LYS A 313 24.34 28.44 9.90
C LYS A 313 23.39 28.37 8.70
N LEU A 314 23.34 27.22 8.02
CA LEU A 314 22.41 26.99 6.91
C LEU A 314 20.95 27.02 7.39
N SER A 315 20.64 26.35 8.50
CA SER A 315 19.29 26.38 9.09
C SER A 315 18.84 27.80 9.45
N ALA A 316 19.74 28.66 9.97
CA ALA A 316 19.42 30.05 10.28
C ALA A 316 19.18 30.90 9.01
N ARG A 317 19.91 30.63 7.91
CA ARG A 317 19.69 31.29 6.61
C ARG A 317 18.38 30.84 5.97
N ILE A 318 18.06 29.55 5.99
CA ILE A 318 16.77 29.02 5.54
C ILE A 318 15.63 29.64 6.35
N ALA A 319 15.77 29.79 7.68
CA ALA A 319 14.74 30.42 8.51
C ALA A 319 14.50 31.90 8.14
N ARG A 320 15.55 32.66 7.77
CA ARG A 320 15.40 34.04 7.28
C ARG A 320 14.70 34.08 5.93
N LEU A 321 15.14 33.24 4.99
CA LEU A 321 14.53 33.13 3.67
C LEU A 321 13.04 32.74 3.79
N ASN A 322 12.71 31.74 4.61
CA ASN A 322 11.33 31.35 4.93
C ASN A 322 10.50 32.52 5.44
N ARG A 323 11.04 33.35 6.35
CA ARG A 323 10.33 34.52 6.89
C ARG A 323 10.04 35.56 5.80
N ASP A 324 11.00 35.83 4.94
CA ASP A 324 10.85 36.81 3.85
C ASP A 324 9.87 36.29 2.77
N THR A 325 9.96 35.00 2.42
CA THR A 325 9.02 34.32 1.52
C THR A 325 7.60 34.27 2.09
N ALA A 326 7.42 34.06 3.40
CA ALA A 326 6.09 34.03 4.02
C ALA A 326 5.33 35.35 3.81
N LEU A 327 5.99 36.50 3.90
CA LEU A 327 5.37 37.80 3.65
C LEU A 327 4.89 37.94 2.20
N GLN A 328 5.69 37.48 1.24
CA GLN A 328 5.29 37.49 -0.17
C GLN A 328 4.11 36.55 -0.42
N MET A 329 4.11 35.37 0.19
CA MET A 329 3.02 34.40 0.07
C MET A 329 1.71 34.92 0.69
N VAL A 330 1.78 35.62 1.83
CA VAL A 330 0.61 36.30 2.41
C VAL A 330 0.07 37.37 1.48
N LYS A 331 0.95 38.18 0.85
CA LYS A 331 0.52 39.17 -0.15
C LYS A 331 -0.18 38.50 -1.33
N TYR A 332 0.40 37.43 -1.87
CA TYR A 332 -0.18 36.66 -2.97
C TYR A 332 -1.53 36.05 -2.60
N LEU A 333 -1.66 35.48 -1.40
CA LEU A 333 -2.91 34.95 -0.88
C LEU A 333 -3.98 36.03 -0.75
N ASN A 334 -3.61 37.23 -0.28
CA ASN A 334 -4.54 38.38 -0.22
C ASN A 334 -5.00 38.82 -1.62
N GLU A 335 -4.11 38.82 -2.62
CA GLU A 335 -4.49 39.07 -4.02
C GLU A 335 -5.47 38.01 -4.54
N GLN A 336 -5.25 36.73 -4.20
CA GLN A 336 -6.18 35.66 -4.53
C GLN A 336 -7.54 35.82 -3.83
N ILE A 337 -7.58 36.18 -2.53
CA ILE A 337 -8.82 36.47 -1.81
C ILE A 337 -9.61 37.57 -2.52
N ALA A 338 -8.96 38.67 -2.89
CA ALA A 338 -9.59 39.77 -3.62
C ALA A 338 -10.14 39.32 -4.98
N ARG A 339 -9.45 38.41 -5.68
CA ARG A 339 -9.96 37.81 -6.93
C ARG A 339 -11.15 36.87 -6.69
N ILE A 340 -11.09 36.02 -5.67
CA ILE A 340 -12.17 35.08 -5.31
C ILE A 340 -13.46 35.87 -5.03
N GLN A 341 -13.35 36.99 -4.29
CA GLN A 341 -14.49 37.86 -3.97
C GLN A 341 -15.21 38.46 -5.19
N GLN A 342 -14.56 38.54 -6.36
CA GLN A 342 -15.17 39.04 -7.59
C GLN A 342 -16.12 38.02 -8.26
N PHE A 343 -16.13 36.78 -7.80
CA PHE A 343 -17.00 35.73 -8.34
C PHE A 343 -18.24 35.56 -7.47
N GLU A 344 -19.42 35.67 -8.07
CA GLU A 344 -20.71 35.33 -7.44
C GLU A 344 -20.99 33.83 -7.63
N VAL A 345 -20.32 32.97 -6.87
CA VAL A 345 -20.50 31.51 -6.89
C VAL A 345 -20.60 30.96 -5.46
N TYR A 346 -21.25 29.81 -5.29
CA TYR A 346 -21.52 29.20 -3.98
C TYR A 346 -20.27 28.99 -3.12
N GLU A 347 -19.18 28.48 -3.71
CA GLU A 347 -17.96 28.17 -2.98
C GLU A 347 -17.15 29.41 -2.56
N ARG A 348 -17.54 30.63 -3.00
CA ARG A 348 -16.80 31.88 -2.72
C ARG A 348 -16.51 32.03 -1.23
N ASP A 349 -17.54 31.92 -0.39
CA ASP A 349 -17.40 32.21 1.04
C ASP A 349 -16.54 31.15 1.75
N SER A 350 -16.66 29.88 1.37
CA SER A 350 -15.79 28.81 1.88
C SER A 350 -14.33 29.04 1.48
N MET A 351 -14.08 29.36 0.21
CA MET A 351 -12.72 29.60 -0.31
C MET A 351 -12.07 30.83 0.33
N VAL A 352 -12.83 31.90 0.58
CA VAL A 352 -12.35 33.07 1.32
C VAL A 352 -12.05 32.68 2.77
N HIS A 353 -12.95 31.97 3.44
CA HIS A 353 -12.76 31.57 4.84
C HIS A 353 -11.52 30.68 5.03
N GLU A 354 -11.35 29.64 4.21
CA GLU A 354 -10.17 28.76 4.23
C GLU A 354 -8.87 29.54 3.95
N SER A 355 -8.94 30.54 3.07
CA SER A 355 -7.80 31.42 2.80
C SER A 355 -7.47 32.35 3.96
N GLU A 356 -8.48 32.87 4.67
CA GLU A 356 -8.27 33.67 5.87
C GLU A 356 -7.72 32.85 7.03
N GLU A 357 -8.19 31.61 7.22
CA GLU A 357 -7.64 30.68 8.20
C GLU A 357 -6.17 30.38 7.90
N ALA A 358 -5.84 30.01 6.65
CA ALA A 358 -4.47 29.75 6.24
C ALA A 358 -3.55 30.98 6.45
N ARG A 359 -4.04 32.18 6.13
CA ARG A 359 -3.31 33.44 6.34
C ARG A 359 -3.02 33.72 7.81
N ASN A 360 -3.93 33.35 8.71
CA ASN A 360 -3.79 33.56 10.14
C ASN A 360 -2.88 32.50 10.80
N THR A 361 -2.43 31.49 10.05
CA THR A 361 -1.39 30.57 10.52
C THR A 361 0.00 31.15 10.34
N ASP A 362 0.92 30.85 11.25
CA ASP A 362 2.35 31.13 11.09
C ASP A 362 3.07 30.05 10.24
N ASN A 363 2.34 29.15 9.58
CA ASN A 363 2.89 28.03 8.83
C ASN A 363 2.89 28.31 7.31
N ILE A 364 4.08 28.54 6.76
CA ILE A 364 4.26 28.82 5.32
C ILE A 364 3.75 27.67 4.42
N GLU A 365 3.88 26.40 4.84
CA GLU A 365 3.41 25.27 4.04
C GLU A 365 1.88 25.29 3.87
N VAL A 366 1.16 25.69 4.91
CA VAL A 366 -0.31 25.83 4.89
C VAL A 366 -0.71 26.96 3.94
N ILE A 367 0.00 28.09 3.99
CA ILE A 367 -0.22 29.23 3.09
C ILE A 367 0.05 28.82 1.64
N ILE A 368 1.13 28.08 1.36
CA ILE A 368 1.48 27.60 0.02
C ILE A 368 0.41 26.67 -0.53
N GLU A 369 -0.01 25.68 0.26
CA GLU A 369 -1.01 24.71 -0.19
C GLU A 369 -2.36 25.38 -0.45
N GLN A 370 -2.77 26.32 0.40
CA GLN A 370 -3.98 27.10 0.16
C GLN A 370 -3.86 27.98 -1.09
N CYS A 371 -2.70 28.60 -1.33
CA CYS A 371 -2.45 29.34 -2.56
C CYS A 371 -2.60 28.47 -3.81
N ARG A 372 -2.12 27.22 -3.75
CA ARG A 372 -2.23 26.24 -4.84
C ARG A 372 -3.69 25.84 -5.09
N ARG A 373 -4.46 25.56 -4.03
CA ARG A 373 -5.90 25.26 -4.11
C ARG A 373 -6.69 26.41 -4.71
N ASN A 374 -6.42 27.64 -4.25
CA ASN A 374 -7.03 28.85 -4.78
C ASN A 374 -6.74 29.04 -6.27
N GLU A 375 -5.51 28.76 -6.73
CA GLU A 375 -5.13 28.91 -8.13
C GLU A 375 -5.91 27.96 -9.05
N VAL A 376 -6.02 26.69 -8.65
CA VAL A 376 -6.81 25.69 -9.40
C VAL A 376 -8.27 26.10 -9.48
N TRP A 377 -8.84 26.53 -8.35
CA TRP A 377 -10.22 26.99 -8.29
C TRP A 377 -10.46 28.25 -9.13
N LEU A 378 -9.61 29.27 -9.00
CA LEU A 378 -9.71 30.52 -9.74
C LEU A 378 -9.67 30.27 -11.25
N ASN A 379 -8.74 29.45 -11.73
CA ASN A 379 -8.62 29.12 -13.14
C ASN A 379 -9.87 28.38 -13.65
N HIS A 380 -10.37 27.41 -12.87
CA HIS A 380 -11.57 26.66 -13.24
C HIS A 380 -12.82 27.53 -13.34
N ILE A 381 -13.09 28.35 -12.33
CA ILE A 381 -14.26 29.24 -12.29
C ILE A 381 -14.16 30.33 -13.36
N GLN A 382 -12.97 30.89 -13.56
CA GLN A 382 -12.74 31.88 -14.60
C GLN A 382 -12.98 31.30 -16.00
N GLU A 383 -12.43 30.12 -16.30
CA GLU A 383 -12.65 29.45 -17.59
C GLU A 383 -14.15 29.18 -17.83
N LEU A 384 -14.85 28.65 -16.82
CA LEU A 384 -16.29 28.40 -16.91
C LEU A 384 -17.09 29.67 -17.20
N LYS A 385 -16.81 30.75 -16.45
CA LYS A 385 -17.47 32.06 -16.63
C LYS A 385 -17.20 32.64 -18.02
N GLU A 386 -15.96 32.57 -18.50
CA GLU A 386 -15.59 33.04 -19.84
C GLU A 386 -16.29 32.23 -20.95
N ARG A 387 -16.37 30.90 -20.82
CA ARG A 387 -17.07 30.04 -21.78
C ARG A 387 -18.58 30.28 -21.78
N LEU A 388 -19.21 30.38 -20.62
CA LEU A 388 -20.64 30.70 -20.51
C LEU A 388 -20.96 32.07 -21.12
N ASN A 389 -20.13 33.08 -20.84
CA ASN A 389 -20.27 34.40 -21.44
C ASN A 389 -20.07 34.37 -22.96
N LYS A 390 -19.12 33.57 -23.45
CA LYS A 390 -18.92 33.36 -24.89
C LYS A 390 -20.17 32.77 -25.53
N PHE A 391 -20.72 31.69 -24.97
CA PHE A 391 -21.93 31.03 -25.48
C PHE A 391 -23.14 31.96 -25.46
N HIS A 392 -23.33 32.70 -24.38
CA HIS A 392 -24.41 33.67 -24.26
C HIS A 392 -24.29 34.77 -25.33
N ARG A 393 -23.13 35.42 -25.44
CA ARG A 393 -22.91 36.51 -26.41
C ARG A 393 -22.98 36.05 -27.87
N SER A 394 -22.48 34.86 -28.18
CA SER A 394 -22.52 34.35 -29.55
C SER A 394 -23.93 33.96 -29.98
N THR A 395 -24.72 33.33 -29.09
CA THR A 395 -26.09 32.89 -29.40
C THR A 395 -27.16 33.95 -29.16
N GLN A 396 -26.79 35.11 -28.61
CA GLN A 396 -27.69 36.25 -28.50
C GLN A 396 -28.22 36.68 -29.88
N ASP A 397 -29.54 36.90 -29.93
CA ASP A 397 -30.31 37.32 -31.11
C ASP A 397 -30.22 36.35 -32.31
N THR A 398 -29.87 35.08 -32.05
CA THR A 398 -29.89 34.01 -33.07
C THR A 398 -31.25 33.31 -33.14
N LEU A 399 -31.60 32.82 -34.32
CA LEU A 399 -32.80 32.01 -34.51
C LEU A 399 -32.75 30.73 -33.68
N VAL A 400 -33.83 30.47 -32.93
CA VAL A 400 -33.97 29.26 -32.13
C VAL A 400 -34.61 28.15 -32.96
N LEU A 401 -33.85 27.09 -33.23
CA LEU A 401 -34.29 25.93 -33.99
C LEU A 401 -34.30 24.68 -33.10
N LYS A 402 -35.40 23.92 -33.20
CA LYS A 402 -35.57 22.66 -32.47
C LYS A 402 -34.50 21.64 -32.88
N GLY A 403 -33.82 21.06 -31.89
CA GLY A 403 -32.71 20.12 -32.09
C GLY A 403 -31.36 20.79 -32.39
N LEU A 404 -31.29 22.13 -32.37
CA LEU A 404 -30.06 22.89 -32.62
C LEU A 404 -29.62 23.65 -31.36
N ASN A 405 -30.37 24.69 -31.00
CA ASN A 405 -30.09 25.61 -29.89
C ASN A 405 -31.33 25.87 -29.00
N ASP A 406 -32.37 25.05 -29.13
CA ASP A 406 -33.57 25.12 -28.29
C ASP A 406 -33.26 24.82 -26.82
N GLY A 407 -33.84 25.63 -25.92
CA GLY A 407 -33.61 25.53 -24.48
C GLY A 407 -32.24 26.04 -24.00
N MET A 408 -31.35 26.44 -24.91
CA MET A 408 -29.97 26.82 -24.57
C MET A 408 -29.93 28.12 -23.75
N LYS A 409 -30.79 29.09 -24.07
CA LYS A 409 -30.88 30.36 -23.35
C LYS A 409 -31.34 30.15 -21.91
N GLU A 410 -32.35 29.32 -21.71
CA GLU A 410 -32.91 28.99 -20.41
C GLU A 410 -31.89 28.22 -19.56
N ARG A 411 -31.19 27.25 -20.15
CA ARG A 411 -30.11 26.51 -19.47
C ARG A 411 -28.94 27.41 -19.09
N LEU A 412 -28.53 28.35 -19.96
CA LEU A 412 -27.49 29.33 -19.63
C LEU A 412 -27.88 30.16 -18.39
N HIS A 413 -29.12 30.65 -18.32
CA HIS A 413 -29.62 31.37 -17.16
C HIS A 413 -29.72 30.48 -15.92
N HIS A 414 -30.15 29.23 -16.08
CA HIS A 414 -30.18 28.24 -15.00
C HIS A 414 -28.79 28.05 -14.39
N ILE A 415 -27.76 27.82 -15.22
CA ILE A 415 -26.38 27.64 -14.75
C ILE A 415 -25.89 28.87 -13.97
N LEU A 416 -26.14 30.07 -14.48
CA LEU A 416 -25.73 31.32 -13.84
C LEU A 416 -26.43 31.57 -12.50
N ASN A 417 -27.65 31.05 -12.32
CA ASN A 417 -28.41 31.18 -11.08
C ASN A 417 -28.08 30.07 -10.07
N GLU A 418 -28.05 28.82 -10.51
CA GLU A 418 -27.76 27.67 -9.63
C GLU A 418 -26.32 27.67 -9.13
N SER A 419 -25.35 28.15 -9.92
CA SER A 419 -23.95 28.28 -9.47
C SER A 419 -23.78 29.25 -8.30
N LYS A 420 -24.78 30.09 -8.00
CA LYS A 420 -24.83 30.95 -6.81
C LYS A 420 -25.34 30.23 -5.56
N GLN A 421 -26.12 29.17 -5.74
CA GLN A 421 -26.85 28.48 -4.67
C GLN A 421 -26.26 27.12 -4.33
N ARG A 422 -25.54 26.49 -5.26
CA ARG A 422 -24.98 25.14 -5.11
C ARG A 422 -23.58 25.05 -5.69
N PRO A 423 -22.79 24.04 -5.29
CA PRO A 423 -21.47 23.83 -5.84
C PRO A 423 -21.47 23.72 -7.37
N VAL A 424 -20.48 24.34 -8.02
CA VAL A 424 -20.34 24.36 -9.49
C VAL A 424 -20.22 22.94 -10.07
N ALA A 425 -19.69 21.99 -9.30
CA ALA A 425 -19.64 20.58 -9.67
C ALA A 425 -21.03 19.97 -9.92
N GLU A 426 -22.06 20.39 -9.18
CA GLU A 426 -23.43 19.90 -9.35
C GLU A 426 -24.10 20.44 -10.61
N VAL A 427 -23.71 21.64 -11.04
CA VAL A 427 -24.26 22.32 -12.23
C VAL A 427 -23.44 22.01 -13.49
N TYR A 428 -22.34 21.28 -13.35
CA TYR A 428 -21.40 20.99 -14.44
C TYR A 428 -22.03 20.16 -15.56
N SER A 429 -22.99 19.27 -15.25
CA SER A 429 -23.71 18.50 -16.27
C SER A 429 -24.51 19.40 -17.22
N ASP A 430 -25.12 20.46 -16.70
CA ASP A 430 -25.84 21.44 -17.51
C ASP A 430 -24.88 22.24 -18.39
N PHE A 431 -23.70 22.60 -17.87
CA PHE A 431 -22.64 23.22 -18.66
C PHE A 431 -22.22 22.33 -19.85
N ILE A 432 -22.02 21.03 -19.62
CA ILE A 432 -21.70 20.07 -20.68
C ILE A 432 -22.81 19.98 -21.71
N ALA A 433 -24.09 19.97 -21.29
CA ALA A 433 -25.22 19.97 -22.20
C ALA A 433 -25.25 21.23 -23.09
N VAL A 434 -25.07 22.42 -22.49
CA VAL A 434 -25.02 23.69 -23.23
C VAL A 434 -23.82 23.75 -24.17
N LYS A 435 -22.66 23.25 -23.74
CA LYS A 435 -21.47 23.15 -24.59
C LYS A 435 -21.75 22.26 -25.81
N HIS A 436 -22.35 21.09 -25.61
CA HIS A 436 -22.72 20.20 -26.72
C HIS A 436 -23.72 20.85 -27.68
N GLN A 437 -24.74 21.55 -27.16
CA GLN A 437 -25.68 22.30 -27.99
C GLN A 437 -24.97 23.39 -28.80
N TYR A 438 -24.07 24.16 -28.17
CA TYR A 438 -23.29 25.18 -28.86
C TYR A 438 -22.40 24.58 -29.97
N GLU A 439 -21.69 23.49 -29.67
CA GLU A 439 -20.84 22.82 -30.64
C GLU A 439 -21.64 22.20 -31.79
N ASN A 440 -22.85 21.70 -31.52
CA ASN A 440 -23.77 21.14 -32.51
C ASN A 440 -24.08 22.14 -33.65
N ILE A 441 -24.15 23.45 -33.36
CA ILE A 441 -24.36 24.53 -34.35
C ILE A 441 -23.33 24.47 -35.48
N PHE A 442 -22.09 24.07 -35.17
CA PHE A 442 -20.98 24.04 -36.11
C PHE A 442 -20.79 22.67 -36.78
N THR A 443 -21.60 21.68 -36.43
CA THR A 443 -21.53 20.34 -37.03
C THR A 443 -22.31 20.27 -38.35
N GLN A 444 -22.04 19.22 -39.14
CA GLN A 444 -22.82 18.92 -40.35
C GLN A 444 -24.28 18.58 -40.05
N ASN A 445 -24.57 17.99 -38.89
CA ASN A 445 -25.94 17.74 -38.44
C ASN A 445 -26.65 19.07 -38.13
N GLY A 446 -25.99 19.99 -37.43
CA GLY A 446 -26.51 21.33 -37.19
C GLY A 446 -26.79 22.09 -38.48
N LEU A 447 -25.87 22.04 -39.44
CA LEU A 447 -26.07 22.61 -40.77
C LEU A 447 -27.29 22.02 -41.49
N LYS A 448 -27.50 20.71 -41.40
CA LYS A 448 -28.67 20.05 -41.99
C LYS A 448 -29.99 20.59 -41.41
N ILE A 449 -30.04 20.85 -40.10
CA ILE A 449 -31.22 21.46 -39.46
C ILE A 449 -31.47 22.87 -40.02
N ILE A 450 -30.41 23.67 -40.16
CA ILE A 450 -30.52 25.03 -40.73
C ILE A 450 -30.98 24.98 -42.20
N ARG A 451 -30.44 24.06 -43.01
CA ARG A 451 -30.88 23.86 -44.41
C ARG A 451 -32.36 23.51 -44.48
N ASN A 452 -32.80 22.53 -43.67
CA ASN A 452 -34.21 22.12 -43.65
C ASN A 452 -35.12 23.31 -43.31
N TYR A 453 -34.75 24.12 -42.31
CA TYR A 453 -35.50 25.33 -41.97
C TYR A 453 -35.60 26.31 -43.15
N ILE A 454 -34.50 26.54 -43.89
CA ILE A 454 -34.49 27.41 -45.08
C ILE A 454 -35.41 26.85 -46.16
N SER A 455 -35.27 25.58 -46.52
CA SER A 455 -36.09 24.96 -47.57
C SER A 455 -37.59 24.95 -47.19
N ASP A 456 -37.91 24.67 -45.92
CA ASP A 456 -39.29 24.73 -45.41
C ASP A 456 -39.84 26.15 -45.44
N SER A 457 -39.03 27.16 -45.09
CA SER A 457 -39.42 28.57 -45.14
C SER A 457 -39.69 29.04 -46.56
N ILE A 458 -38.85 28.65 -47.54
CA ILE A 458 -39.07 28.93 -48.96
C ILE A 458 -40.39 28.30 -49.44
N LYS A 459 -40.68 27.06 -49.03
CA LYS A 459 -41.93 26.39 -49.37
C LYS A 459 -43.14 27.13 -48.77
N GLN A 460 -43.08 27.48 -47.48
CA GLN A 460 -44.13 28.25 -46.81
C GLN A 460 -44.39 29.60 -47.51
N LEU A 461 -43.35 30.31 -47.91
CA LEU A 461 -43.50 31.62 -48.58
C LEU A 461 -44.19 31.51 -49.94
N LYS A 462 -44.00 30.41 -50.67
CA LYS A 462 -44.70 30.15 -51.94
C LYS A 462 -46.19 29.85 -51.77
N GLU A 463 -46.58 29.32 -50.61
CA GLU A 463 -47.98 29.01 -50.27
C GLU A 463 -48.73 30.22 -49.70
N LEU A 464 -48.01 31.29 -49.30
CA LEU A 464 -48.62 32.50 -48.76
C LEU A 464 -49.16 33.41 -49.88
N GLU A 465 -50.48 33.50 -49.98
CA GLU A 465 -51.18 34.50 -50.83
C GLU A 465 -51.17 35.92 -50.23
N GLY A 466 -50.99 36.96 -51.05
CA GLY A 466 -50.90 38.34 -50.54
C GLY A 466 -49.53 38.71 -49.99
N TYR A 467 -49.20 39.99 -50.06
CA TYR A 467 -47.88 40.54 -49.75
C TYR A 467 -46.75 40.06 -50.69
N GLU A 468 -47.05 39.94 -51.99
CA GLU A 468 -46.23 39.29 -53.03
C GLU A 468 -44.82 39.86 -53.20
N ILE A 469 -44.64 41.15 -52.92
CA ILE A 469 -43.32 41.81 -53.06
C ILE A 469 -42.41 41.38 -51.91
N MET A 470 -42.95 41.35 -50.70
CA MET A 470 -42.21 40.93 -49.51
C MET A 470 -41.95 39.42 -49.53
N THR A 471 -42.94 38.59 -49.90
CA THR A 471 -42.75 37.13 -50.00
C THR A 471 -41.74 36.74 -51.08
N ARG A 472 -41.73 37.44 -52.24
CA ARG A 472 -40.72 37.25 -53.28
C ARG A 472 -39.33 37.66 -52.80
N ALA A 473 -39.17 38.85 -52.24
CA ALA A 473 -37.88 39.33 -51.74
C ALA A 473 -37.30 38.41 -50.66
N LEU A 474 -38.12 37.93 -49.71
CA LEU A 474 -37.70 36.96 -48.69
C LEU A 474 -37.31 35.60 -49.30
N SER A 475 -38.04 35.14 -50.32
CA SER A 475 -37.74 33.89 -51.01
C SER A 475 -36.43 33.96 -51.77
N ASP A 476 -36.16 35.08 -52.44
CA ASP A 476 -34.91 35.31 -53.19
C ASP A 476 -33.71 35.41 -52.22
N GLU A 477 -33.89 36.10 -51.09
CA GLU A 477 -32.90 36.21 -50.02
C GLU A 477 -32.56 34.83 -49.42
N LEU A 478 -33.58 34.01 -49.10
CA LEU A 478 -33.39 32.65 -48.61
C LEU A 478 -32.72 31.73 -49.64
N GLN A 479 -33.05 31.82 -50.92
CA GLN A 479 -32.38 31.05 -51.98
C GLN A 479 -30.92 31.45 -52.14
N SER A 480 -30.61 32.75 -52.04
CA SER A 480 -29.22 33.23 -52.04
C SER A 480 -28.44 32.67 -50.85
N ILE A 481 -29.04 32.64 -49.66
CA ILE A 481 -28.45 32.05 -48.46
C ILE A 481 -28.25 30.54 -48.64
N GLU A 482 -29.23 29.82 -49.20
CA GLU A 482 -29.16 28.37 -49.43
C GLU A 482 -27.98 27.99 -50.34
N ASN A 483 -27.75 28.77 -51.40
CA ASN A 483 -26.66 28.56 -52.37
C ASN A 483 -25.26 28.78 -51.79
N ASP A 484 -25.13 29.64 -50.79
CA ASP A 484 -23.85 30.02 -50.17
C ASP A 484 -23.72 29.53 -48.72
N ILE A 485 -24.59 28.61 -48.30
CA ILE A 485 -24.73 28.24 -46.89
C ILE A 485 -23.45 27.62 -46.32
N ASP A 486 -22.66 26.90 -47.13
CA ASP A 486 -21.44 26.24 -46.67
C ASP A 486 -20.33 27.22 -46.29
N ASN A 487 -20.30 28.42 -46.87
CA ASN A 487 -19.24 29.40 -46.68
C ASN A 487 -19.53 30.42 -45.56
N ARG A 488 -20.74 30.39 -44.98
CA ARG A 488 -21.18 31.36 -43.97
C ARG A 488 -20.90 30.89 -42.55
N ASP A 489 -20.47 31.83 -41.71
CA ASP A 489 -20.42 31.61 -40.26
C ASP A 489 -21.82 31.26 -39.73
N ARG A 490 -21.91 30.19 -38.94
CA ARG A 490 -23.18 29.61 -38.49
C ARG A 490 -23.95 30.55 -37.56
N ILE A 491 -23.26 31.31 -36.72
CA ILE A 491 -23.89 32.26 -35.80
C ILE A 491 -24.41 33.47 -36.57
N VAL A 492 -23.61 34.03 -37.47
CA VAL A 492 -24.04 35.13 -38.35
C VAL A 492 -25.25 34.70 -39.19
N LEU A 493 -25.22 33.48 -39.73
CA LEU A 493 -26.33 32.89 -40.48
C LEU A 493 -27.61 32.81 -39.64
N LEU A 494 -27.55 32.28 -38.41
CA LEU A 494 -28.72 32.20 -37.53
C LEU A 494 -29.29 33.57 -37.15
N ARG A 495 -28.46 34.62 -37.01
CA ARG A 495 -28.94 35.99 -36.79
C ARG A 495 -29.66 36.56 -38.01
N LEU A 496 -29.11 36.32 -39.20
CA LEU A 496 -29.76 36.73 -40.45
C LEU A 496 -31.11 36.02 -40.60
N LEU A 497 -31.16 34.72 -40.34
CA LEU A 497 -32.38 33.92 -40.38
C LEU A 497 -33.40 34.35 -39.32
N GLN A 498 -32.98 34.87 -38.16
CA GLN A 498 -33.89 35.45 -37.16
C GLN A 498 -34.63 36.67 -37.70
N THR A 499 -33.93 37.56 -38.42
CA THR A 499 -34.57 38.72 -39.07
C THR A 499 -35.57 38.27 -40.14
N ILE A 500 -35.19 37.28 -40.95
CA ILE A 500 -36.08 36.70 -41.97
C ILE A 500 -37.31 36.04 -41.33
N ASP A 501 -37.12 35.23 -40.28
CA ASP A 501 -38.22 34.59 -39.54
C ASP A 501 -39.21 35.64 -38.99
N ASN A 502 -38.70 36.69 -38.38
CA ASN A 502 -39.52 37.80 -37.89
C ASN A 502 -40.34 38.46 -39.01
N ARG A 503 -39.76 38.66 -40.19
CA ARG A 503 -40.46 39.19 -41.38
C ARG A 503 -41.51 38.22 -41.91
N ILE A 504 -41.25 36.92 -41.91
CA ILE A 504 -42.25 35.89 -42.25
C ILE A 504 -43.41 35.94 -41.23
N ASN A 505 -43.10 36.05 -39.93
CA ASN A 505 -44.11 36.13 -38.88
C ASN A 505 -44.94 37.42 -38.97
N GLN A 506 -44.38 38.55 -39.42
CA GLN A 506 -45.16 39.76 -39.73
C GLN A 506 -46.26 39.50 -40.75
N ILE A 507 -45.95 38.79 -41.84
CA ILE A 507 -46.96 38.43 -42.86
C ILE A 507 -48.04 37.53 -42.24
N LYS A 508 -47.63 36.52 -41.45
CA LYS A 508 -48.57 35.61 -40.75
C LYS A 508 -49.48 36.37 -39.77
N HIS A 509 -48.95 37.31 -39.01
CA HIS A 509 -49.73 38.16 -38.09
C HIS A 509 -50.70 39.05 -38.86
N LEU A 510 -50.28 39.69 -39.95
CA LEU A 510 -51.17 40.52 -40.77
C LEU A 510 -52.32 39.72 -41.40
N LYS A 511 -52.06 38.49 -41.86
CA LYS A 511 -53.13 37.59 -42.33
C LYS A 511 -54.10 37.19 -41.22
N THR A 512 -53.56 36.89 -40.04
CA THR A 512 -54.38 36.55 -38.87
C THR A 512 -55.27 37.73 -38.49
N LEU A 513 -54.71 38.95 -38.46
CA LEU A 513 -55.44 40.19 -38.25
C LEU A 513 -56.49 40.42 -39.33
N GLN A 514 -56.17 40.19 -40.61
CA GLN A 514 -57.13 40.33 -41.70
C GLN A 514 -58.35 39.43 -41.48
N LYS A 515 -58.14 38.18 -41.07
CA LYS A 515 -59.22 37.24 -40.73
C LYS A 515 -60.02 37.73 -39.52
N LEU A 516 -59.37 38.08 -38.42
CA LEU A 516 -60.03 38.60 -37.21
C LEU A 516 -60.84 39.87 -37.50
N MET A 517 -60.36 40.75 -38.37
CA MET A 517 -61.08 41.96 -38.80
C MET A 517 -62.31 41.64 -39.66
N GLN A 518 -62.25 40.59 -40.50
CA GLN A 518 -63.40 40.10 -41.26
C GLN A 518 -64.44 39.49 -40.32
N ASP A 519 -64.00 38.66 -39.37
CA ASP A 519 -64.85 38.05 -38.35
C ASP A 519 -65.54 39.11 -37.50
N TYR A 520 -64.79 40.13 -37.05
CA TYR A 520 -65.35 41.30 -36.35
C TYR A 520 -66.42 41.99 -37.19
N THR A 521 -66.15 42.23 -38.48
CA THR A 521 -67.09 42.91 -39.39
C THR A 521 -68.38 42.11 -39.54
N ALA A 522 -68.28 40.78 -39.70
CA ALA A 522 -69.44 39.90 -39.82
C ALA A 522 -70.28 39.88 -38.52
N VAL A 523 -69.64 39.73 -37.35
CA VAL A 523 -70.34 39.77 -36.05
C VAL A 523 -70.98 41.14 -35.82
N HIS A 524 -70.28 42.22 -36.12
CA HIS A 524 -70.80 43.58 -36.01
C HIS A 524 -72.03 43.77 -36.92
N GLU A 525 -71.95 43.38 -38.19
CA GLU A 525 -73.07 43.51 -39.14
C GLU A 525 -74.27 42.66 -38.71
N ASN A 526 -74.06 41.45 -38.18
CA ASN A 526 -75.14 40.61 -37.63
C ASN A 526 -75.84 41.27 -36.43
N VAL A 527 -75.08 41.79 -35.45
CA VAL A 527 -75.67 42.47 -34.28
C VAL A 527 -76.42 43.74 -34.67
N VAL A 528 -75.91 44.49 -35.66
CA VAL A 528 -76.59 45.67 -36.20
C VAL A 528 -77.89 45.26 -36.90
N GLN A 529 -77.86 44.23 -37.74
CA GLN A 529 -79.03 43.73 -38.46
C GLN A 529 -80.10 43.20 -37.49
N GLU A 530 -79.72 42.38 -36.50
CA GLU A 530 -80.64 41.92 -35.45
C GLU A 530 -81.30 43.10 -34.72
N ASN A 531 -80.57 44.19 -34.48
CA ASN A 531 -81.13 45.39 -33.87
C ASN A 531 -82.04 46.18 -34.80
N GLU A 532 -81.80 46.17 -36.11
CA GLU A 532 -82.67 46.78 -37.11
C GLU A 532 -84.00 46.05 -37.26
N GLU A 533 -84.00 44.72 -37.09
CA GLU A 533 -85.19 43.85 -37.14
C GLU A 533 -86.04 43.92 -35.86
N ARG A 534 -85.51 44.46 -34.75
CA ARG A 534 -86.26 44.63 -33.48
C ARG A 534 -87.39 45.66 -33.62
N ARG A 535 -88.57 45.32 -33.08
CA ARG A 535 -89.74 46.23 -32.98
C ARG A 535 -89.43 47.52 -32.20
N MET A 536 -88.56 47.43 -31.18
CA MET A 536 -88.00 48.58 -30.44
C MET A 536 -86.48 48.56 -30.58
N LYS A 537 -85.94 49.43 -31.45
CA LYS A 537 -84.49 49.51 -31.72
C LYS A 537 -83.74 49.97 -30.46
N LYS A 538 -82.63 49.31 -30.14
CA LYS A 538 -81.69 49.82 -29.13
C LYS A 538 -80.89 50.98 -29.75
N PHE A 539 -80.76 52.08 -29.01
CA PHE A 539 -80.01 53.26 -29.45
C PHE A 539 -78.59 53.26 -28.86
N ASN A 540 -77.65 53.73 -29.69
CA ASN A 540 -76.24 54.02 -29.42
C ASN A 540 -75.63 53.24 -28.25
N SER A 541 -75.73 53.71 -27.01
CA SER A 541 -75.03 53.09 -25.86
C SER A 541 -75.38 51.62 -25.62
N LYS A 542 -76.64 51.22 -25.76
CA LYS A 542 -77.05 49.81 -25.57
C LYS A 542 -76.67 48.92 -26.75
N LEU A 543 -76.68 49.46 -27.97
CA LEU A 543 -76.23 48.72 -29.15
C LEU A 543 -74.72 48.53 -29.14
N PHE A 544 -73.95 49.55 -28.74
CA PHE A 544 -72.51 49.45 -28.56
C PHE A 544 -72.14 48.42 -27.50
N ALA A 545 -72.86 48.36 -26.38
CA ALA A 545 -72.63 47.33 -25.35
C ALA A 545 -72.92 45.90 -25.86
N ASP A 546 -73.98 45.72 -26.67
CA ASP A 546 -74.27 44.42 -27.31
C ASP A 546 -73.13 44.03 -28.28
N ILE A 547 -72.66 44.96 -29.11
CA ILE A 547 -71.54 44.75 -30.05
C ILE A 547 -70.24 44.43 -29.31
N ASP A 548 -69.89 45.23 -28.31
CA ASP A 548 -68.67 45.06 -27.49
C ASP A 548 -68.68 43.69 -26.80
N SER A 549 -69.82 43.29 -26.21
CA SER A 549 -69.96 41.97 -25.61
C SER A 549 -69.86 40.83 -26.63
N ALA A 550 -70.37 40.99 -27.84
CA ALA A 550 -70.36 39.95 -28.88
C ALA A 550 -69.00 39.83 -29.58
N THR A 551 -68.18 40.90 -29.56
CA THR A 551 -66.89 40.97 -30.26
C THR A 551 -65.68 40.94 -29.35
N ARG A 552 -65.88 40.90 -28.02
CA ARG A 552 -64.80 40.98 -27.01
C ARG A 552 -63.61 40.05 -27.27
N ASP A 553 -63.88 38.77 -27.48
CA ASP A 553 -62.83 37.77 -27.72
C ASP A 553 -62.04 38.05 -29.01
N ILE A 554 -62.70 38.61 -30.03
CA ILE A 554 -62.07 39.00 -31.29
C ILE A 554 -61.21 40.24 -31.07
N THR A 555 -61.72 41.24 -30.34
CA THR A 555 -60.97 42.48 -30.05
C THR A 555 -59.75 42.22 -29.18
N ASP A 556 -59.83 41.29 -28.22
CA ASP A 556 -58.70 40.88 -27.37
C ASP A 556 -57.61 40.18 -28.21
N GLN A 557 -58.01 39.26 -29.10
CA GLN A 557 -57.08 38.62 -30.05
C GLN A 557 -56.46 39.61 -31.04
N ILE A 558 -57.23 40.58 -31.55
CA ILE A 558 -56.69 41.65 -32.40
C ILE A 558 -55.60 42.43 -31.65
N ALA A 559 -55.81 42.74 -30.37
CA ALA A 559 -54.83 43.45 -29.56
C ALA A 559 -53.56 42.62 -29.34
N GLU A 560 -53.69 41.32 -29.05
CA GLU A 560 -52.58 40.39 -28.87
C GLU A 560 -51.72 40.26 -30.14
N VAL A 561 -52.35 39.92 -31.27
CA VAL A 561 -51.63 39.74 -32.55
C VAL A 561 -51.00 41.06 -33.03
N SER A 562 -51.65 42.21 -32.74
CA SER A 562 -51.07 43.53 -33.06
C SER A 562 -49.82 43.81 -32.23
N ASP A 563 -49.79 43.41 -30.95
CA ASP A 563 -48.60 43.57 -30.09
C ASP A 563 -47.45 42.68 -30.57
N GLU A 564 -47.73 41.43 -30.96
CA GLU A 564 -46.74 40.52 -31.55
C GLU A 564 -46.19 41.04 -32.88
N PHE A 565 -47.05 41.56 -33.75
CA PHE A 565 -46.62 42.23 -34.98
C PHE A 565 -45.70 43.42 -34.66
N PHE A 566 -46.09 44.30 -33.72
CA PHE A 566 -45.29 45.47 -33.38
C PHE A 566 -43.91 45.09 -32.83
N LYS A 567 -43.83 44.06 -31.96
CA LYS A 567 -42.55 43.55 -31.44
C LYS A 567 -41.63 43.09 -32.58
N SER A 568 -42.17 42.34 -33.54
CA SER A 568 -41.42 41.92 -34.72
C SER A 568 -40.98 43.12 -35.58
N PHE A 569 -41.89 44.05 -35.87
CA PHE A 569 -41.61 45.24 -36.68
C PHE A 569 -40.55 46.15 -36.04
N ALA A 570 -40.59 46.33 -34.73
CA ALA A 570 -39.60 47.10 -33.98
C ALA A 570 -38.22 46.41 -33.94
N MET A 571 -38.15 45.10 -34.14
CA MET A 571 -36.92 44.33 -34.20
C MET A 571 -36.30 44.36 -35.61
N THR A 572 -37.11 44.19 -36.66
CA THR A 572 -36.63 44.12 -38.05
C THR A 572 -36.39 45.49 -38.67
N ASP A 573 -37.20 46.48 -38.32
CA ASP A 573 -37.22 47.82 -38.94
C ASP A 573 -37.15 48.91 -37.85
N LYS A 574 -36.18 48.75 -36.94
CA LYS A 574 -35.98 49.62 -35.77
C LYS A 574 -35.86 51.10 -36.14
N GLU A 575 -35.13 51.41 -37.21
CA GLU A 575 -34.97 52.79 -37.71
C GLU A 575 -36.32 53.41 -38.09
N VAL A 576 -37.15 52.66 -38.81
CA VAL A 576 -38.49 53.12 -39.20
C VAL A 576 -39.38 53.30 -37.98
N CYS A 577 -39.36 52.34 -37.05
CA CYS A 577 -40.17 52.40 -35.83
C CYS A 577 -39.77 53.56 -34.92
N LYS A 578 -38.48 53.68 -34.58
CA LYS A 578 -37.99 54.58 -33.53
C LYS A 578 -37.56 55.94 -34.06
N GLU A 579 -36.83 55.98 -35.17
CA GLU A 579 -36.21 57.22 -35.69
C GLU A 579 -37.16 57.96 -36.64
N ILE A 580 -37.87 57.25 -37.53
CA ILE A 580 -38.77 57.88 -38.50
C ILE A 580 -40.14 58.15 -37.86
N PHE A 581 -40.83 57.10 -37.43
CA PHE A 581 -42.19 57.23 -36.90
C PHE A 581 -42.28 57.60 -35.43
N HIS A 582 -41.18 57.45 -34.67
CA HIS A 582 -41.15 57.73 -33.23
C HIS A 582 -42.22 56.95 -32.44
N PHE A 583 -42.42 55.69 -32.80
CA PHE A 583 -43.32 54.79 -32.09
C PHE A 583 -42.67 54.31 -30.79
N THR A 584 -43.26 54.71 -29.65
CA THR A 584 -42.74 54.42 -28.32
C THR A 584 -43.33 53.17 -27.70
N ALA A 585 -44.55 52.77 -28.10
CA ALA A 585 -45.24 51.62 -27.54
C ALA A 585 -46.30 51.04 -28.51
N ALA A 586 -46.53 49.74 -28.42
CA ALA A 586 -47.52 49.00 -29.21
C ALA A 586 -48.96 49.50 -28.99
N ASN A 587 -49.24 50.01 -27.78
CA ASN A 587 -50.57 50.49 -27.39
C ASN A 587 -50.93 51.87 -27.97
N SER A 588 -50.00 52.56 -28.63
CA SER A 588 -50.25 53.85 -29.27
C SER A 588 -51.34 53.70 -30.34
N GLN A 589 -52.33 54.61 -30.31
CA GLN A 589 -53.42 54.60 -31.29
C GLN A 589 -52.91 54.66 -32.73
N GLN A 590 -51.83 55.41 -32.99
CA GLN A 590 -51.22 55.50 -34.33
C GLN A 590 -50.64 54.16 -34.78
N VAL A 591 -49.99 53.43 -33.88
CA VAL A 591 -49.41 52.10 -34.16
C VAL A 591 -50.52 51.10 -34.43
N ARG A 592 -51.51 50.99 -33.54
CA ARG A 592 -52.61 50.03 -33.68
C ARG A 592 -53.41 50.29 -34.96
N VAL A 593 -53.71 51.55 -35.28
CA VAL A 593 -54.40 51.91 -36.54
C VAL A 593 -53.54 51.58 -37.76
N LEU A 594 -52.24 51.86 -37.74
CA LEU A 594 -51.35 51.51 -38.85
C LEU A 594 -51.35 50.00 -39.12
N ILE A 595 -51.24 49.18 -38.06
CA ILE A 595 -51.22 47.71 -38.16
C ILE A 595 -52.52 47.18 -38.77
N LEU A 596 -53.68 47.67 -38.31
CA LEU A 596 -54.97 47.28 -38.90
C LEU A 596 -55.10 47.70 -40.37
N LEU A 597 -54.58 48.88 -40.74
CA LEU A 597 -54.57 49.33 -42.13
C LEU A 597 -53.61 48.51 -43.00
N LEU A 598 -52.50 48.02 -42.46
CA LEU A 598 -51.61 47.09 -43.17
C LEU A 598 -52.27 45.73 -43.40
N ALA A 599 -53.07 45.25 -42.45
CA ALA A 599 -53.81 43.99 -42.57
C ALA A 599 -55.01 44.12 -43.54
N MET A 600 -55.72 45.27 -43.51
CA MET A 600 -56.88 45.52 -44.36
C MET A 600 -56.97 47.00 -44.80
N PRO A 601 -56.30 47.38 -45.91
CA PRO A 601 -56.20 48.78 -46.34
C PRO A 601 -57.54 49.46 -46.63
N ARG A 602 -58.56 48.69 -47.02
CA ARG A 602 -59.90 49.18 -47.42
C ARG A 602 -60.96 48.99 -46.33
N VAL A 603 -60.57 48.76 -45.07
CA VAL A 603 -61.53 48.62 -43.96
C VAL A 603 -62.38 49.88 -43.79
N LYS A 604 -63.69 49.71 -43.50
CA LYS A 604 -64.58 50.83 -43.18
C LYS A 604 -64.05 51.57 -41.95
N ARG A 605 -63.72 52.85 -42.09
CA ARG A 605 -63.12 53.66 -41.01
C ARG A 605 -63.98 53.74 -39.74
N THR A 606 -65.28 53.58 -39.87
CA THR A 606 -66.24 53.55 -38.76
C THR A 606 -66.13 52.31 -37.88
N LEU A 607 -65.53 51.21 -38.38
CA LEU A 607 -65.35 49.97 -37.63
C LEU A 607 -64.04 49.93 -36.84
N LEU A 608 -63.03 50.71 -37.26
CA LEU A 608 -61.71 50.76 -36.60
C LEU A 608 -61.76 51.04 -35.09
N PRO A 609 -62.57 51.99 -34.58
CA PRO A 609 -62.62 52.25 -33.13
C PRO A 609 -63.06 51.01 -32.34
N GLY A 610 -64.10 50.33 -32.84
CA GLY A 610 -64.61 49.11 -32.21
C GLY A 610 -63.63 47.93 -32.27
N MET A 611 -62.95 47.73 -33.41
CA MET A 611 -61.87 46.73 -33.52
C MET A 611 -60.72 46.97 -32.53
N LEU A 612 -60.52 48.22 -32.10
CA LEU A 612 -59.50 48.59 -31.13
C LEU A 612 -60.01 48.63 -29.68
N GLY A 613 -61.31 48.40 -29.44
CA GLY A 613 -61.94 48.53 -28.14
C GLY A 613 -61.95 49.98 -27.61
N ILE A 614 -61.99 50.97 -28.51
CA ILE A 614 -61.93 52.41 -28.15
C ILE A 614 -63.19 53.13 -28.63
N TYR A 615 -63.74 53.99 -27.78
CA TYR A 615 -64.80 54.92 -28.16
C TYR A 615 -64.21 56.17 -28.83
N GLY A 616 -64.73 56.52 -30.02
CA GLY A 616 -64.43 57.80 -30.66
C GLY A 616 -64.21 57.73 -32.17
N ASN A 617 -63.89 58.87 -32.78
CA ASN A 617 -63.59 58.98 -34.20
C ASN A 617 -62.08 58.90 -34.45
N LEU A 618 -61.64 57.87 -35.18
CA LEU A 618 -60.22 57.67 -35.52
C LEU A 618 -59.80 58.33 -36.85
N ASN A 619 -60.70 59.00 -37.56
CA ASN A 619 -60.35 59.72 -38.79
C ASN A 619 -59.18 60.71 -38.62
N PRO A 620 -59.08 61.50 -37.53
CA PRO A 620 -57.91 62.37 -37.31
C PRO A 620 -56.60 61.60 -37.10
N VAL A 621 -56.67 60.37 -36.59
CA VAL A 621 -55.48 59.51 -36.42
C VAL A 621 -55.05 58.95 -37.78
N VAL A 622 -56.00 58.43 -38.57
CA VAL A 622 -55.76 57.95 -39.94
C VAL A 622 -55.19 59.06 -40.82
N SER A 623 -55.77 60.25 -40.76
CA SER A 623 -55.30 61.43 -41.51
C SER A 623 -53.87 61.83 -41.13
N ARG A 624 -53.52 61.80 -39.83
CA ARG A 624 -52.15 62.07 -39.37
C ARG A 624 -51.16 60.99 -39.81
N LEU A 625 -51.58 59.73 -39.85
CA LEU A 625 -50.74 58.64 -40.37
C LEU A 625 -50.41 58.86 -41.85
N TYR A 626 -51.41 59.12 -42.70
CA TYR A 626 -51.19 59.29 -44.13
C TYR A 626 -50.41 60.57 -44.48
N HIS A 627 -50.80 61.71 -43.93
CA HIS A 627 -50.18 62.99 -44.32
C HIS A 627 -48.90 63.28 -43.54
N SER A 628 -48.92 63.16 -42.21
CA SER A 628 -47.79 63.60 -41.38
C SER A 628 -46.76 62.52 -41.09
N LYS A 629 -47.15 61.25 -40.97
CA LYS A 629 -46.18 60.16 -40.72
C LYS A 629 -45.63 59.60 -42.03
N ILE A 630 -46.50 59.16 -42.93
CA ILE A 630 -46.09 58.52 -44.20
C ILE A 630 -45.76 59.58 -45.25
N GLY A 631 -46.62 60.59 -45.42
CA GLY A 631 -46.46 61.66 -46.42
C GLY A 631 -45.18 62.47 -46.23
N ASP A 632 -44.98 63.07 -45.06
CA ASP A 632 -43.79 63.89 -44.76
C ASP A 632 -42.48 63.09 -44.86
N ASN A 633 -42.51 61.77 -44.61
CA ASN A 633 -41.32 60.90 -44.64
C ASN A 633 -41.21 60.04 -45.90
N LYS A 634 -42.01 60.29 -46.95
CA LYS A 634 -42.11 59.42 -48.14
C LYS A 634 -40.76 59.16 -48.81
N VAL A 635 -39.90 60.17 -48.90
CA VAL A 635 -38.57 60.05 -49.51
C VAL A 635 -37.66 59.11 -48.70
N ILE A 636 -37.62 59.29 -47.37
CA ILE A 636 -36.80 58.50 -46.46
C ILE A 636 -37.28 57.04 -46.45
N LEU A 637 -38.59 56.82 -46.37
CA LEU A 637 -39.19 55.48 -46.41
C LEU A 637 -38.94 54.77 -47.74
N THR A 638 -38.94 55.50 -48.86
CA THR A 638 -38.63 54.94 -50.19
C THR A 638 -37.16 54.52 -50.27
N ALA A 639 -36.23 55.34 -49.75
CA ALA A 639 -34.83 54.98 -49.67
C ALA A 639 -34.61 53.73 -48.80
N TYR A 640 -35.23 53.70 -47.62
CA TYR A 640 -35.16 52.54 -46.71
C TYR A 640 -35.65 51.25 -47.37
N TYR A 641 -36.78 51.30 -48.09
CA TYR A 641 -37.32 50.15 -48.81
C TYR A 641 -36.38 49.67 -49.92
N ASN A 642 -35.74 50.57 -50.67
CA ASN A 642 -34.80 50.18 -51.72
C ASN A 642 -33.58 49.42 -51.16
N GLU A 643 -33.15 49.76 -49.94
CA GLU A 643 -32.10 49.05 -49.21
C GLU A 643 -32.60 47.76 -48.54
N ASN A 644 -33.89 47.70 -48.20
CA ASN A 644 -34.53 46.57 -47.51
C ASN A 644 -35.80 46.08 -48.26
N PRO A 645 -35.67 45.42 -49.42
CA PRO A 645 -36.82 45.04 -50.24
C PRO A 645 -37.78 44.05 -49.56
N SER A 646 -37.28 43.27 -48.60
CA SER A 646 -38.08 42.33 -47.79
C SER A 646 -38.75 42.98 -46.58
N SER A 647 -38.72 44.31 -46.45
CA SER A 647 -39.40 45.05 -45.38
C SER A 647 -40.89 45.30 -45.64
N ILE A 648 -41.69 45.38 -44.58
CA ILE A 648 -43.11 45.76 -44.64
C ILE A 648 -43.31 47.23 -45.09
N VAL A 649 -42.26 48.05 -45.10
CA VAL A 649 -42.30 49.48 -45.46
C VAL A 649 -42.89 49.73 -46.84
N TYR A 650 -42.72 48.81 -47.79
CA TYR A 650 -43.41 48.88 -49.08
C TYR A 650 -44.92 49.03 -48.93
N TYR A 651 -45.52 48.20 -48.06
CA TYR A 651 -46.97 48.22 -47.82
C TYR A 651 -47.39 49.45 -47.02
N ILE A 652 -46.52 49.98 -46.17
CA ILE A 652 -46.76 51.27 -45.49
C ILE A 652 -46.83 52.41 -46.51
N LEU A 653 -45.90 52.47 -47.47
CA LEU A 653 -45.92 53.47 -48.54
C LEU A 653 -47.20 53.40 -49.38
N LYS A 654 -47.66 52.18 -49.69
CA LYS A 654 -48.90 51.92 -50.43
C LYS A 654 -50.17 52.38 -49.74
N LEU A 655 -50.17 52.61 -48.42
CA LEU A 655 -51.34 53.14 -47.73
C LEU A 655 -51.62 54.62 -48.06
N SER A 656 -50.63 55.34 -48.60
CA SER A 656 -50.74 56.76 -48.98
C SER A 656 -50.97 57.01 -50.47
N GLU A 657 -51.02 55.93 -51.26
CA GLU A 657 -51.39 55.93 -52.67
C GLU A 657 -52.88 55.59 -52.82
#